data_AF-A0A7D9JF33-F1
#
_entry.id   AF-A0A7D9JF33-F1
#
_cell.length_a   1.000
_cell.length_b   1.000
_cell.length_c   1.000
_cell.angle_alpha   90.00
_cell.angle_beta   90.00
_cell.angle_gamma   90.00
#
_symmetry.space_group_name_H-M   'P 1'
#
loop_
_entity.id
_entity.type
_entity.pdbx_description
1 polymer ?
#
loop_
_entity_poly.entity_id
_entity_poly.type
_entity_poly.pdbx_seq_one_letter_code
_entity_poly.pdbx_strand_id
1 'polypeptide(L)'
;MEKITEKQQIQEYLNSGHSYIKRREFQLAIANFQIALEFAEEMKETKEITEANLQLGNAFKYKYQIEVAIKHYEKALEVAEERNDQGQITKAHLGLGDAYRLNHLTQTAIQHYENALEITRKQRYKQKKTNAYLGLGEAHILNNQIQKAIEYFNKALEIANEQAGYKIKETKAYLGLGHAYRLNNQIQTAIQRYEKALAIAEERGYKLQVTKAYLGLGDAYGLNNQIQKVIPLYEKALEIAKERGYEQEETNACIGLGDAYRTNNDSQTAIQHYTKALKVAIERGYKREETKAYIGLGDAYILNNQIPTAIQHYDKALKIAKEPRGYKLEETKAYLGLGHAYRLNNQIQNTIEHYEKAMKIAKKREHKLEETNACLGLGDAYKLNNQIQKTIQHYEKALEIAKERRYKRQETKAYLRLGDAHILNNQIPTTIRRYEKALEIAKERRYKQEESCAYLGLGNAYRLNDQIQKAMEFYDKALKIAKAQGYKLDETRAYLGFGGAYRLNNQNQKAMEYYKKALEIAKERGYKQEETCAYLEFGDAYRLNNQIQTAIKYFENYALKIARKRRYKREEAKAYLGLGDAYRLNNQIQTAIQHYEKALKIAEKRGYKQEETNAYLGLGDAHKLNKQLIPTAIQHYKKALEIAKRRGYRQEETNAYLGLGDSYRLKKHIQTAIEHYEKALKIVKKREYKRKETNANLGLGDAYRLKNDFQVAIQHYNTALEIAREHGYKQEETEAHIRLGHAYRQNNGIQTAIRHYGEAFETAKEQGHKRLENVAKNAIENLSKIIEGRNEKAKSSKKAQKFAKNTNTESLGSWKWEKRSIVHREKFIKLLQYGKDYPDEIKDVNGVRVCCSEEFLIGKGSDGTRVYVGLGKDGYEKAVKRLPRDACADEAKQEKKVLNELNATTSNYVVNYWFLDEQCDKDYFFLILDLCEETLANFVAGNSLDNLETIAPDIIRQVLKGLADLHRYPMPVLHRDLKPSNILRDVDGNWLLADFGISRILTADVTTHPSEQRGTDDWRAVESSYHSNCMTGNSEVRYKKESDIQVAGMVVFYIVTKGQHPFGEERFRLDNLLKGKPIGLDTLKNPVLKDLLSWMLSHDPKDRPSAEDALKHPYLESAKQQFEMLCKMGNQPEIKTRDVRSDVVRMLNSDPKDWRSLMNADVLQYLSTDPLKGKTFHYKPSWTDCLRLIRNVNEHWHDRPRPRPELFYLVDDPQECFLNLFPNLSVEVHRIVRSCDWKERPDLKEYFM
;
A
#
# COMPACT_ATOMS: atom_id res chain seq x y z
N MET A 1 -97.98 0.70 24.29
CA MET A 1 -96.91 -0.18 23.77
C MET A 1 -97.22 -0.44 22.30
N GLU A 2 -96.75 0.46 21.43
CA GLU A 2 -96.96 0.33 19.99
C GLU A 2 -96.11 -0.80 19.42
N LYS A 3 -96.73 -1.65 18.60
CA LYS A 3 -96.04 -2.69 17.80
C LYS A 3 -95.05 -1.99 16.88
N ILE A 4 -93.76 -2.15 17.16
CA ILE A 4 -92.69 -1.85 16.21
C ILE A 4 -93.01 -2.65 14.94
N THR A 5 -93.17 -1.95 13.83
CA THR A 5 -93.40 -2.61 12.54
C THR A 5 -92.19 -3.46 12.19
N GLU A 6 -92.41 -4.64 11.62
CA GLU A 6 -91.34 -5.57 11.23
C GLU A 6 -90.22 -4.92 10.37
N LYS A 7 -90.55 -3.88 9.58
CA LYS A 7 -89.58 -3.05 8.84
C LYS A 7 -88.67 -2.19 9.73
N GLN A 8 -89.17 -1.71 10.87
CA GLN A 8 -88.34 -1.03 11.88
C GLN A 8 -87.36 -2.00 12.54
N GLN A 9 -87.72 -3.27 12.72
CA GLN A 9 -86.82 -4.28 13.29
C GLN A 9 -85.61 -4.53 12.37
N ILE A 10 -85.83 -4.66 11.05
CA ILE A 10 -84.72 -4.76 10.07
C ILE A 10 -83.76 -3.56 10.22
N GLN A 11 -84.30 -2.34 10.30
CA GLN A 11 -83.50 -1.13 10.44
C GLN A 11 -82.76 -1.05 11.77
N GLU A 12 -83.35 -1.52 12.88
CA GLU A 12 -82.69 -1.62 14.18
C GLU A 12 -81.49 -2.57 14.13
N TYR A 13 -81.65 -3.76 13.54
CA TYR A 13 -80.55 -4.71 13.36
C TYR A 13 -79.46 -4.15 12.43
N LEU A 14 -79.82 -3.48 11.34
CA LEU A 14 -78.85 -2.77 10.50
C LEU A 14 -78.11 -1.70 11.31
N ASN A 15 -78.80 -0.87 12.09
CA ASN A 15 -78.18 0.21 12.89
C ASN A 15 -77.28 -0.34 14.00
N SER A 16 -77.72 -1.41 14.67
CA SER A 16 -76.96 -2.15 15.68
C SER A 16 -75.68 -2.73 15.06
N GLY A 17 -75.79 -3.38 13.90
CA GLY A 17 -74.64 -3.87 13.14
C GLY A 17 -73.65 -2.77 12.77
N HIS A 18 -74.13 -1.59 12.34
CA HIS A 18 -73.26 -0.42 12.10
C HIS A 18 -72.55 0.08 13.37
N SER A 19 -73.22 0.04 14.53
CA SER A 19 -72.62 0.37 15.83
C SER A 19 -71.49 -0.61 16.16
N TYR A 20 -71.72 -1.91 15.97
CA TYR A 20 -70.71 -2.94 16.18
C TYR A 20 -69.52 -2.82 15.20
N ILE A 21 -69.75 -2.45 13.94
CA ILE A 21 -68.68 -2.11 12.98
C ILE A 21 -67.81 -0.97 13.53
N LYS A 22 -68.42 0.10 14.07
CA LYS A 22 -67.68 1.23 14.65
C LYS A 22 -66.84 0.83 15.86
N ARG A 23 -67.31 -0.15 16.65
CA ARG A 23 -66.60 -0.74 17.80
C ARG A 23 -65.61 -1.85 17.41
N ARG A 24 -65.53 -2.22 16.12
CA ARG A 24 -64.74 -3.35 15.59
C ARG A 24 -65.17 -4.73 16.11
N GLU A 25 -66.40 -4.85 16.58
CA GLU A 25 -67.00 -6.10 17.02
C GLU A 25 -67.59 -6.83 15.81
N PHE A 26 -66.74 -7.21 14.85
CA PHE A 26 -67.17 -7.68 13.52
C PHE A 26 -68.05 -8.93 13.58
N GLN A 27 -67.85 -9.79 14.57
CA GLN A 27 -68.64 -11.01 14.74
C GLN A 27 -70.09 -10.69 15.13
N LEU A 28 -70.28 -9.72 16.04
CA LEU A 28 -71.58 -9.22 16.44
C LEU A 28 -72.25 -8.42 15.31
N ALA A 29 -71.46 -7.64 14.56
CA ALA A 29 -71.95 -6.96 13.37
C ALA A 29 -72.48 -7.94 12.31
N ILE A 30 -71.71 -9.01 12.01
CA ILE A 30 -72.10 -10.06 11.07
C ILE A 30 -73.41 -10.71 11.52
N ALA A 31 -73.53 -11.09 12.80
CA ALA A 31 -74.74 -11.69 13.33
C ALA A 31 -75.97 -10.77 13.17
N ASN A 32 -75.83 -9.47 13.49
CA ASN A 32 -76.92 -8.51 13.35
C ASN A 32 -77.31 -8.31 11.88
N PHE A 33 -76.33 -8.24 10.97
CA PHE A 33 -76.63 -8.09 9.54
C PHE A 33 -77.21 -9.37 8.92
N GLN A 34 -76.87 -10.56 9.43
CA GLN A 34 -77.49 -11.83 9.03
C GLN A 34 -78.96 -11.88 9.44
N ILE A 35 -79.27 -11.51 10.68
CA ILE A 35 -80.66 -11.42 11.16
C ILE A 35 -81.46 -10.41 10.33
N ALA A 36 -80.87 -9.23 10.05
CA ALA A 36 -81.51 -8.24 9.19
C ALA A 36 -81.77 -8.75 7.76
N LEU A 37 -80.85 -9.57 7.22
CA LEU A 37 -81.00 -10.18 5.90
C LEU A 37 -82.14 -11.21 5.89
N GLU A 38 -82.19 -12.10 6.88
CA GLU A 38 -83.24 -13.13 7.00
C GLU A 38 -84.63 -12.49 7.04
N PHE A 39 -84.85 -11.49 7.90
CA PHE A 39 -86.12 -10.76 7.95
C PHE A 39 -86.45 -10.04 6.62
N ALA A 40 -85.45 -9.45 5.96
CA ALA A 40 -85.66 -8.77 4.68
C ALA A 40 -86.02 -9.75 3.55
N GLU A 41 -85.45 -10.96 3.56
CA GLU A 41 -85.76 -12.03 2.61
C GLU A 41 -87.17 -12.59 2.82
N GLU A 42 -87.58 -12.84 4.07
CA GLU A 42 -88.94 -13.28 4.40
C GLU A 42 -90.02 -12.29 3.91
N MET A 43 -89.74 -11.00 4.03
CA MET A 43 -90.65 -9.92 3.62
C MET A 43 -90.52 -9.54 2.16
N LYS A 44 -89.57 -10.15 1.42
CA LYS A 44 -89.25 -9.83 0.01
C LYS A 44 -88.92 -8.34 -0.21
N GLU A 45 -88.33 -7.69 0.80
CA GLU A 45 -87.97 -6.28 0.78
C GLU A 45 -86.61 -6.08 0.09
N THR A 46 -86.63 -6.05 -1.24
CA THR A 46 -85.41 -6.11 -2.07
C THR A 46 -84.42 -4.95 -1.87
N LYS A 47 -84.86 -3.80 -1.33
CA LYS A 47 -83.96 -2.69 -0.97
C LYS A 47 -83.14 -3.02 0.28
N GLU A 48 -83.79 -3.53 1.32
CA GLU A 48 -83.19 -3.93 2.58
C GLU A 48 -82.31 -5.19 2.40
N ILE A 49 -82.72 -6.14 1.54
CA ILE A 49 -81.88 -7.30 1.13
C ILE A 49 -80.55 -6.81 0.53
N THR A 50 -80.61 -5.82 -0.38
CA THR A 50 -79.42 -5.24 -1.00
C THR A 50 -78.52 -4.58 0.04
N GLU A 51 -79.11 -3.80 0.96
CA GLU A 51 -78.37 -3.10 2.01
C GLU A 51 -77.72 -4.07 3.01
N ALA A 52 -78.45 -5.08 3.48
CA ALA A 52 -77.93 -6.10 4.39
C ALA A 52 -76.77 -6.88 3.76
N ASN A 53 -76.90 -7.29 2.48
CA ASN A 53 -75.81 -7.95 1.75
C ASN A 53 -74.57 -7.03 1.56
N LEU A 54 -74.76 -5.73 1.26
CA LEU A 54 -73.64 -4.78 1.20
C LEU A 54 -72.91 -4.67 2.54
N GLN A 55 -73.66 -4.63 3.66
CA GLN A 55 -73.07 -4.55 4.99
C GLN A 55 -72.40 -5.85 5.44
N LEU A 56 -72.98 -7.01 5.11
CA LEU A 56 -72.33 -8.31 5.30
C LEU A 56 -71.03 -8.39 4.51
N GLY A 57 -71.06 -7.99 3.24
CA GLY A 57 -69.85 -7.88 2.40
C GLY A 57 -68.79 -7.00 3.05
N ASN A 58 -69.16 -5.86 3.63
CA ASN A 58 -68.23 -4.99 4.36
C ASN A 58 -67.68 -5.65 5.63
N ALA A 59 -68.54 -6.27 6.45
CA ALA A 59 -68.16 -6.91 7.70
C ALA A 59 -67.23 -8.11 7.49
N PHE A 60 -67.55 -8.97 6.52
CA PHE A 60 -66.67 -10.09 6.12
C PHE A 60 -65.36 -9.61 5.52
N LYS A 61 -65.37 -8.51 4.74
CA LYS A 61 -64.13 -7.87 4.25
C LYS A 61 -63.25 -7.39 5.41
N TYR A 62 -63.82 -6.77 6.45
CA TYR A 62 -63.05 -6.33 7.63
C TYR A 62 -62.52 -7.50 8.46
N LYS A 63 -63.21 -8.66 8.47
CA LYS A 63 -62.72 -9.91 9.06
C LYS A 63 -61.75 -10.68 8.15
N TYR A 64 -61.41 -10.13 6.98
CA TYR A 64 -60.54 -10.75 5.97
C TYR A 64 -61.08 -12.07 5.39
N GLN A 65 -62.38 -12.32 5.49
CA GLN A 65 -63.08 -13.44 4.85
C GLN A 65 -63.54 -13.04 3.44
N ILE A 66 -62.57 -12.78 2.58
CA ILE A 66 -62.77 -12.09 1.29
C ILE A 66 -63.69 -12.85 0.33
N GLU A 67 -63.58 -14.18 0.27
CA GLU A 67 -64.42 -15.01 -0.62
C GLU A 67 -65.90 -14.95 -0.23
N VAL A 68 -66.19 -14.92 1.08
CA VAL A 68 -67.56 -14.75 1.60
C VAL A 68 -68.06 -13.33 1.32
N ALA A 69 -67.20 -12.33 1.50
CA ALA A 69 -67.53 -10.95 1.18
C ALA A 69 -67.90 -10.78 -0.30
N ILE A 70 -67.15 -11.40 -1.22
CA ILE A 70 -67.42 -11.38 -2.67
C ILE A 70 -68.83 -11.91 -2.95
N LYS A 71 -69.21 -13.07 -2.39
CA LYS A 71 -70.55 -13.65 -2.57
C LYS A 71 -71.67 -12.69 -2.15
N HIS A 72 -71.53 -12.04 -0.99
CA HIS A 72 -72.53 -11.06 -0.55
C HIS A 72 -72.56 -9.81 -1.42
N TYR A 73 -71.42 -9.31 -1.91
CA TYR A 73 -71.42 -8.19 -2.85
C TYR A 73 -71.99 -8.56 -4.23
N GLU A 74 -71.76 -9.78 -4.72
CA GLU A 74 -72.35 -10.31 -5.96
C GLU A 74 -73.87 -10.39 -5.81
N LYS A 75 -74.37 -10.92 -4.67
CA LYS A 75 -75.81 -10.97 -4.39
C LYS A 75 -76.43 -9.58 -4.27
N ALA A 76 -75.74 -8.64 -3.62
CA ALA A 76 -76.18 -7.25 -3.56
C ALA A 76 -76.20 -6.59 -4.95
N LEU A 77 -75.25 -6.92 -5.82
CA LEU A 77 -75.21 -6.39 -7.19
C LEU A 77 -76.40 -6.90 -8.00
N GLU A 78 -76.65 -8.21 -7.99
CA GLU A 78 -77.76 -8.87 -8.69
C GLU A 78 -79.11 -8.22 -8.33
N VAL A 79 -79.41 -8.12 -7.03
CA VAL A 79 -80.68 -7.55 -6.54
C VAL A 79 -80.78 -6.04 -6.85
N ALA A 80 -79.66 -5.32 -6.83
CA ALA A 80 -79.63 -3.89 -7.17
C ALA A 80 -79.85 -3.63 -8.68
N GLU A 81 -79.35 -4.52 -9.55
CA GLU A 81 -79.54 -4.49 -11.00
C GLU A 81 -81.00 -4.75 -11.37
N GLU A 82 -81.66 -5.74 -10.73
CA GLU A 82 -83.09 -6.00 -10.90
C GLU A 82 -83.96 -4.78 -10.56
N ARG A 83 -83.56 -4.00 -9.54
CA ARG A 83 -84.24 -2.77 -9.13
C ARG A 83 -83.84 -1.53 -9.94
N ASN A 84 -82.85 -1.64 -10.83
CA ASN A 84 -82.22 -0.51 -11.52
C ASN A 84 -81.76 0.62 -10.57
N ASP A 85 -81.36 0.27 -9.33
CA ASP A 85 -80.86 1.24 -8.34
C ASP A 85 -79.38 1.53 -8.62
N GLN A 86 -79.14 2.48 -9.51
CA GLN A 86 -77.80 2.94 -9.89
C GLN A 86 -76.94 3.35 -8.67
N GLY A 87 -77.58 3.79 -7.58
CA GLY A 87 -76.91 4.16 -6.35
C GLY A 87 -76.30 2.95 -5.61
N GLN A 88 -77.07 1.86 -5.49
CA GLN A 88 -76.64 0.61 -4.86
C GLN A 88 -75.74 -0.22 -5.79
N ILE A 89 -76.02 -0.28 -7.09
CA ILE A 89 -75.15 -0.92 -8.10
C ILE A 89 -73.72 -0.37 -8.00
N THR A 90 -73.59 0.96 -7.92
CA THR A 90 -72.27 1.60 -7.75
C THR A 90 -71.58 1.17 -6.46
N LYS A 91 -72.32 1.04 -5.33
CA LYS A 91 -71.72 0.60 -4.05
C LYS A 91 -71.30 -0.87 -4.11
N ALA A 92 -72.08 -1.74 -4.75
CA ALA A 92 -71.76 -3.15 -4.94
C ALA A 92 -70.49 -3.31 -5.78
N HIS A 93 -70.39 -2.59 -6.91
CA HIS A 93 -69.16 -2.57 -7.71
C HIS A 93 -67.95 -2.00 -6.96
N LEU A 94 -68.09 -0.93 -6.16
CA LEU A 94 -66.98 -0.45 -5.32
C LEU A 94 -66.56 -1.49 -4.27
N GLY A 95 -67.53 -2.20 -3.68
CA GLY A 95 -67.31 -3.29 -2.72
C GLY A 95 -66.60 -4.49 -3.34
N LEU A 96 -67.06 -4.93 -4.52
CA LEU A 96 -66.42 -5.97 -5.33
C LEU A 96 -65.00 -5.55 -5.74
N GLY A 97 -64.83 -4.31 -6.21
CA GLY A 97 -63.52 -3.76 -6.54
C GLY A 97 -62.54 -3.86 -5.36
N ASP A 98 -62.98 -3.45 -4.17
CA ASP A 98 -62.18 -3.60 -2.93
C ASP A 98 -61.89 -5.05 -2.59
N ALA A 99 -62.89 -5.93 -2.67
CA ALA A 99 -62.78 -7.33 -2.30
C ALA A 99 -61.85 -8.08 -3.27
N TYR A 100 -62.01 -7.92 -4.59
CA TYR A 100 -61.12 -8.50 -5.58
C TYR A 100 -59.71 -7.91 -5.51
N ARG A 101 -59.56 -6.63 -5.18
CA ARG A 101 -58.24 -6.02 -4.94
C ARG A 101 -57.53 -6.66 -3.74
N LEU A 102 -58.25 -6.87 -2.64
CA LEU A 102 -57.74 -7.58 -1.45
C LEU A 102 -57.50 -9.07 -1.73
N ASN A 103 -58.26 -9.67 -2.65
CA ASN A 103 -58.06 -11.03 -3.14
C ASN A 103 -56.98 -11.13 -4.24
N HIS A 104 -56.27 -10.04 -4.54
CA HIS A 104 -55.23 -9.95 -5.56
C HIS A 104 -55.68 -10.23 -7.01
N LEU A 105 -56.97 -10.26 -7.29
CA LEU A 105 -57.57 -10.34 -8.63
C LEU A 105 -57.66 -8.94 -9.25
N THR A 106 -56.49 -8.38 -9.56
CA THR A 106 -56.34 -6.94 -9.83
C THR A 106 -57.06 -6.46 -11.09
N GLN A 107 -57.09 -7.27 -12.16
CA GLN A 107 -57.80 -6.89 -13.38
C GLN A 107 -59.31 -6.87 -13.17
N THR A 108 -59.86 -7.87 -12.49
CA THR A 108 -61.29 -7.91 -12.11
C THR A 108 -61.65 -6.73 -11.21
N ALA A 109 -60.76 -6.38 -10.26
CA ALA A 109 -60.94 -5.19 -9.43
C ALA A 109 -60.98 -3.89 -10.24
N ILE A 110 -60.06 -3.73 -11.21
CA ILE A 110 -60.05 -2.59 -12.13
C ILE A 110 -61.37 -2.52 -12.90
N GLN A 111 -61.86 -3.63 -13.44
CA GLN A 111 -63.12 -3.68 -14.18
C GLN A 111 -64.30 -3.20 -13.32
N HIS A 112 -64.42 -3.67 -12.07
CA HIS A 112 -65.50 -3.23 -11.20
C HIS A 112 -65.39 -1.75 -10.81
N TYR A 113 -64.18 -1.23 -10.59
CA TYR A 113 -64.01 0.20 -10.35
C TYR A 113 -64.32 1.05 -11.59
N GLU A 114 -64.00 0.56 -12.80
CA GLU A 114 -64.35 1.23 -14.07
C GLU A 114 -65.87 1.23 -14.31
N ASN A 115 -66.55 0.11 -14.04
CA ASN A 115 -68.02 0.03 -14.10
C ASN A 115 -68.67 1.01 -13.11
N ALA A 116 -68.19 1.05 -11.86
CA ALA A 116 -68.64 2.04 -10.88
C ALA A 116 -68.41 3.48 -11.36
N LEU A 117 -67.25 3.75 -12.00
CA LEU A 117 -66.92 5.07 -12.53
C LEU A 117 -67.86 5.47 -13.66
N GLU A 118 -68.21 4.56 -14.58
CA GLU A 118 -69.10 4.83 -15.71
C GLU A 118 -70.50 5.26 -15.24
N ILE A 119 -71.06 4.57 -14.25
CA ILE A 119 -72.36 4.93 -13.65
C ILE A 119 -72.30 6.32 -13.01
N THR A 120 -71.21 6.63 -12.30
CA THR A 120 -71.02 7.95 -11.66
C THR A 120 -70.69 9.08 -12.64
N ARG A 121 -70.43 8.81 -13.93
CA ARG A 121 -70.32 9.86 -14.95
C ARG A 121 -71.70 10.38 -15.37
N LYS A 122 -72.72 9.51 -15.34
CA LYS A 122 -74.10 9.83 -15.70
C LYS A 122 -74.87 10.56 -14.58
N GLN A 123 -74.36 10.56 -13.34
CA GLN A 123 -75.01 11.16 -12.17
C GLN A 123 -74.02 11.99 -11.32
N ARG A 124 -74.46 13.03 -10.60
CA ARG A 124 -73.58 13.93 -9.80
C ARG A 124 -73.05 13.31 -8.48
N TYR A 125 -72.65 12.04 -8.45
CA TYR A 125 -72.13 11.37 -7.25
C TYR A 125 -70.63 11.59 -6.99
N LYS A 126 -70.24 12.82 -6.59
CA LYS A 126 -68.83 13.17 -6.32
C LYS A 126 -68.13 12.21 -5.32
N GLN A 127 -68.83 11.73 -4.30
CA GLN A 127 -68.25 10.80 -3.29
C GLN A 127 -67.83 9.46 -3.88
N LYS A 128 -68.76 8.80 -4.60
CA LYS A 128 -68.56 7.46 -5.16
C LYS A 128 -67.52 7.50 -6.26
N LYS A 129 -67.54 8.56 -7.08
CA LYS A 129 -66.52 8.86 -8.09
C LYS A 129 -65.11 8.95 -7.48
N THR A 130 -64.97 9.67 -6.36
CA THR A 130 -63.68 9.78 -5.65
C THR A 130 -63.20 8.42 -5.14
N ASN A 131 -64.10 7.60 -4.58
CA ASN A 131 -63.76 6.25 -4.12
C ASN A 131 -63.32 5.33 -5.27
N ALA A 132 -63.99 5.41 -6.43
CA ALA A 132 -63.59 4.67 -7.63
C ALA A 132 -62.18 5.06 -8.08
N TYR A 133 -61.86 6.36 -8.11
CA TYR A 133 -60.50 6.82 -8.45
C TYR A 133 -59.44 6.39 -7.44
N LEU A 134 -59.72 6.44 -6.14
CA LEU A 134 -58.80 5.92 -5.12
C LEU A 134 -58.56 4.40 -5.31
N GLY A 135 -59.63 3.64 -5.54
CA GLY A 135 -59.56 2.20 -5.80
C GLY A 135 -58.78 1.85 -7.06
N LEU A 136 -59.04 2.56 -8.17
CA LEU A 136 -58.27 2.44 -9.42
C LEU A 136 -56.81 2.77 -9.21
N GLY A 137 -56.50 3.84 -8.48
CA GLY A 137 -55.13 4.20 -8.13
C GLY A 137 -54.39 3.06 -7.42
N GLU A 138 -55.00 2.47 -6.40
CA GLU A 138 -54.43 1.33 -5.67
C GLU A 138 -54.32 0.07 -6.53
N ALA A 139 -55.33 -0.23 -7.34
CA ALA A 139 -55.33 -1.39 -8.24
C ALA A 139 -54.27 -1.26 -9.34
N HIS A 140 -54.06 -0.06 -9.90
CA HIS A 140 -53.00 0.19 -10.87
C HIS A 140 -51.60 0.14 -10.24
N ILE A 141 -51.42 0.49 -8.96
CA ILE A 141 -50.16 0.21 -8.24
C ILE A 141 -49.89 -1.30 -8.22
N LEU A 142 -50.88 -2.11 -7.84
CA LEU A 142 -50.75 -3.57 -7.78
C LEU A 142 -50.52 -4.21 -9.16
N ASN A 143 -51.09 -3.61 -10.21
CA ASN A 143 -50.86 -4.01 -11.60
C ASN A 143 -49.61 -3.33 -12.22
N ASN A 144 -48.77 -2.68 -11.41
CA ASN A 144 -47.52 -2.01 -11.79
C ASN A 144 -47.65 -0.90 -12.86
N GLN A 145 -48.85 -0.35 -13.04
CA GLN A 145 -49.14 0.78 -13.93
C GLN A 145 -49.05 2.11 -13.17
N ILE A 146 -47.84 2.44 -12.70
CA ILE A 146 -47.62 3.53 -11.74
C ILE A 146 -48.06 4.90 -12.26
N GLN A 147 -47.88 5.20 -13.56
CA GLN A 147 -48.31 6.48 -14.13
C GLN A 147 -49.84 6.65 -14.13
N LYS A 148 -50.59 5.59 -14.47
CA LYS A 148 -52.06 5.59 -14.37
C LYS A 148 -52.50 5.75 -12.92
N ALA A 149 -51.79 5.12 -11.98
CA ALA A 149 -52.08 5.29 -10.56
C ALA A 149 -51.93 6.75 -10.11
N ILE A 150 -50.84 7.43 -10.50
CA ILE A 150 -50.62 8.86 -10.22
C ILE A 150 -51.76 9.70 -10.80
N GLU A 151 -52.16 9.43 -12.04
CA GLU A 151 -53.27 10.14 -12.71
C GLU A 151 -54.58 9.98 -11.92
N TYR A 152 -54.95 8.76 -11.54
CA TYR A 152 -56.19 8.52 -10.79
C TYR A 152 -56.16 9.10 -9.37
N PHE A 153 -55.03 9.03 -8.66
CA PHE A 153 -54.93 9.69 -7.36
C PHE A 153 -55.00 11.22 -7.46
N ASN A 154 -54.44 11.83 -8.52
CA ASN A 154 -54.61 13.27 -8.77
C ASN A 154 -56.07 13.63 -9.06
N LYS A 155 -56.79 12.84 -9.86
CA LYS A 155 -58.23 13.03 -10.10
C LYS A 155 -59.07 12.88 -8.82
N ALA A 156 -58.70 11.95 -7.94
CA ALA A 156 -59.33 11.83 -6.63
C ALA A 156 -59.04 13.03 -5.73
N LEU A 157 -57.81 13.54 -5.75
CA LEU A 157 -57.36 14.68 -4.95
C LEU A 157 -58.06 15.98 -5.38
N GLU A 158 -58.23 16.20 -6.68
CA GLU A 158 -58.93 17.36 -7.24
C GLU A 158 -60.35 17.48 -6.67
N ILE A 159 -61.14 16.39 -6.75
CA ILE A 159 -62.50 16.36 -6.21
C ILE A 159 -62.51 16.50 -4.67
N ALA A 160 -61.51 15.93 -3.99
CA ALA A 160 -61.42 16.01 -2.53
C ALA A 160 -61.10 17.42 -2.02
N ASN A 161 -60.31 18.19 -2.77
CA ASN A 161 -59.96 19.57 -2.41
C ASN A 161 -61.13 20.55 -2.59
N GLU A 162 -62.04 20.28 -3.52
CA GLU A 162 -63.25 21.10 -3.75
C GLU A 162 -64.29 21.01 -2.61
N GLN A 163 -64.19 20.02 -1.71
CA GLN A 163 -65.21 19.77 -0.69
C GLN A 163 -64.64 19.75 0.72
N ALA A 164 -65.11 20.69 1.56
CA ALA A 164 -64.68 20.83 2.96
C ALA A 164 -64.84 19.54 3.81
N GLY A 165 -65.76 18.63 3.44
CA GLY A 165 -66.01 17.36 4.12
C GLY A 165 -65.16 16.16 3.66
N TYR A 166 -64.25 16.31 2.69
CA TYR A 166 -63.52 15.18 2.09
C TYR A 166 -62.07 15.02 2.58
N LYS A 167 -61.71 15.59 3.73
CA LYS A 167 -60.35 15.52 4.29
C LYS A 167 -59.79 14.09 4.41
N ILE A 168 -60.58 13.10 4.82
CA ILE A 168 -60.12 11.70 4.86
C ILE A 168 -59.78 11.14 3.46
N LYS A 169 -60.49 11.56 2.41
CA LYS A 169 -60.22 11.16 1.02
C LYS A 169 -59.00 11.89 0.47
N GLU A 170 -58.85 13.17 0.80
CA GLU A 170 -57.65 13.96 0.51
C GLU A 170 -56.40 13.29 1.12
N THR A 171 -56.45 12.90 2.41
CA THR A 171 -55.37 12.15 3.07
C THR A 171 -55.07 10.83 2.35
N LYS A 172 -56.10 10.04 1.99
CA LYS A 172 -55.91 8.77 1.25
C LYS A 172 -55.29 8.99 -0.13
N ALA A 173 -55.70 10.03 -0.86
CA ALA A 173 -55.11 10.38 -2.16
C ALA A 173 -53.63 10.78 -2.01
N TYR A 174 -53.27 11.57 -1.00
CA TYR A 174 -51.88 11.91 -0.71
C TYR A 174 -51.03 10.69 -0.30
N LEU A 175 -51.56 9.78 0.53
CA LEU A 175 -50.90 8.51 0.84
C LEU A 175 -50.66 7.69 -0.44
N GLY A 176 -51.68 7.55 -1.28
CA GLY A 176 -51.61 6.85 -2.57
C GLY A 176 -50.57 7.45 -3.52
N LEU A 177 -50.56 8.79 -3.67
CA LEU A 177 -49.53 9.52 -4.42
C LEU A 177 -48.13 9.30 -3.83
N GLY A 178 -47.99 9.31 -2.50
CA GLY A 178 -46.74 8.99 -1.83
C GLY A 178 -46.22 7.61 -2.23
N HIS A 179 -47.07 6.59 -2.19
CA HIS A 179 -46.71 5.23 -2.64
C HIS A 179 -46.34 5.19 -4.13
N ALA A 180 -47.15 5.82 -4.99
CA ALA A 180 -46.91 5.83 -6.43
C ALA A 180 -45.60 6.55 -6.79
N TYR A 181 -45.33 7.72 -6.21
CA TYR A 181 -44.08 8.45 -6.42
C TYR A 181 -42.87 7.70 -5.86
N ARG A 182 -43.01 7.01 -4.72
CA ARG A 182 -41.94 6.17 -4.17
C ARG A 182 -41.59 5.01 -5.13
N LEU A 183 -42.60 4.34 -5.68
CA LEU A 183 -42.41 3.28 -6.67
C LEU A 183 -41.88 3.79 -8.01
N ASN A 184 -42.22 5.04 -8.38
CA ASN A 184 -41.67 5.74 -9.54
C ASN A 184 -40.27 6.36 -9.28
N ASN A 185 -39.64 6.03 -8.15
CA ASN A 185 -38.31 6.52 -7.74
C ASN A 185 -38.19 8.07 -7.59
N GLN A 186 -39.32 8.76 -7.39
CA GLN A 186 -39.37 10.19 -7.08
C GLN A 186 -39.47 10.39 -5.57
N ILE A 187 -38.40 10.00 -4.86
CA ILE A 187 -38.40 9.84 -3.40
C ILE A 187 -38.70 11.15 -2.65
N GLN A 188 -38.14 12.28 -3.09
CA GLN A 188 -38.40 13.58 -2.47
C GLN A 188 -39.87 13.99 -2.61
N THR A 189 -40.45 13.81 -3.80
CA THR A 189 -41.88 14.06 -4.02
C THR A 189 -42.73 13.13 -3.15
N ALA A 190 -42.34 11.86 -3.01
CA ALA A 190 -43.05 10.91 -2.15
C ALA A 190 -43.06 11.37 -0.68
N ILE A 191 -41.92 11.80 -0.14
CA ILE A 191 -41.80 12.35 1.22
C ILE A 191 -42.76 13.52 1.40
N GLN A 192 -42.76 14.49 0.48
CA GLN A 192 -43.66 15.64 0.54
C GLN A 192 -45.14 15.24 0.54
N ARG A 193 -45.53 14.22 -0.23
CA ARG A 193 -46.92 13.74 -0.25
C ARG A 193 -47.29 13.03 1.05
N TYR A 194 -46.39 12.23 1.61
CA TYR A 194 -46.63 11.60 2.91
C TYR A 194 -46.70 12.62 4.05
N GLU A 195 -45.84 13.65 4.06
CA GLU A 195 -45.87 14.73 5.07
C GLU A 195 -47.18 15.51 5.02
N LYS A 196 -47.70 15.81 3.82
CA LYS A 196 -49.04 16.41 3.66
C LYS A 196 -50.16 15.50 4.19
N ALA A 197 -50.10 14.20 3.88
CA ALA A 197 -51.06 13.23 4.41
C ALA A 197 -51.00 13.15 5.95
N LEU A 198 -49.79 13.14 6.52
CA LEU A 198 -49.57 13.09 7.96
C LEU A 198 -50.17 14.32 8.66
N ALA A 199 -49.86 15.53 8.17
CA ALA A 199 -50.34 16.77 8.78
C ALA A 199 -51.88 16.82 8.84
N ILE A 200 -52.56 16.49 7.74
CA ILE A 200 -54.03 16.46 7.70
C ILE A 200 -54.58 15.37 8.63
N ALA A 201 -53.93 14.20 8.66
CA ALA A 201 -54.37 13.08 9.50
C ALA A 201 -54.21 13.36 11.00
N GLU A 202 -53.14 14.03 11.41
CA GLU A 202 -52.90 14.44 12.79
C GLU A 202 -53.90 15.52 13.22
N GLU A 203 -54.11 16.56 12.42
CA GLU A 203 -55.09 17.63 12.67
C GLU A 203 -56.50 17.06 12.90
N ARG A 204 -56.89 16.05 12.10
CA ARG A 204 -58.24 15.46 12.14
C ARG A 204 -58.36 14.22 13.03
N GLY A 205 -57.29 13.78 13.67
CA GLY A 205 -57.29 12.60 14.55
C GLY A 205 -57.45 11.25 13.83
N TYR A 206 -57.11 11.16 12.55
CA TYR A 206 -57.21 9.95 11.72
C TYR A 206 -56.06 8.96 12.01
N LYS A 207 -56.09 8.31 13.17
CA LYS A 207 -54.98 7.48 13.69
C LYS A 207 -54.48 6.40 12.71
N LEU A 208 -55.37 5.70 11.99
CA LEU A 208 -54.96 4.71 10.98
C LEU A 208 -54.14 5.34 9.85
N GLN A 209 -54.54 6.53 9.39
CA GLN A 209 -53.86 7.26 8.34
C GLN A 209 -52.53 7.85 8.83
N VAL A 210 -52.46 8.30 10.09
CA VAL A 210 -51.21 8.69 10.76
C VAL A 210 -50.22 7.52 10.75
N THR A 211 -50.65 6.33 11.18
CA THR A 211 -49.82 5.11 11.15
C THR A 211 -49.33 4.81 9.73
N LYS A 212 -50.22 4.83 8.72
CA LYS A 212 -49.83 4.59 7.31
C LYS A 212 -48.88 5.64 6.77
N ALA A 213 -49.03 6.91 7.15
CA ALA A 213 -48.12 7.98 6.77
C ALA A 213 -46.74 7.77 7.38
N TYR A 214 -46.65 7.40 8.67
CA TYR A 214 -45.38 7.07 9.31
C TYR A 214 -44.68 5.87 8.67
N LEU A 215 -45.41 4.78 8.35
CA LEU A 215 -44.88 3.64 7.61
C LEU A 215 -44.32 4.08 6.23
N GLY A 216 -45.10 4.88 5.48
CA GLY A 216 -44.69 5.39 4.16
C GLY A 216 -43.47 6.32 4.20
N LEU A 217 -43.40 7.19 5.22
CA LEU A 217 -42.23 8.04 5.47
C LEU A 217 -41.01 7.21 5.84
N GLY A 218 -41.16 6.20 6.69
CA GLY A 218 -40.09 5.27 7.04
C GLY A 218 -39.49 4.62 5.79
N ASP A 219 -40.34 4.08 4.90
CA ASP A 219 -39.91 3.50 3.62
C ASP A 219 -39.16 4.53 2.75
N ALA A 220 -39.70 5.75 2.63
CA ALA A 220 -39.14 6.78 1.77
C ALA A 220 -37.82 7.35 2.30
N TYR A 221 -37.71 7.59 3.61
CA TYR A 221 -36.47 8.03 4.25
C TYR A 221 -35.39 6.94 4.22
N GLY A 222 -35.78 5.67 4.34
CA GLY A 222 -34.88 4.53 4.16
C GLY A 222 -34.28 4.48 2.75
N LEU A 223 -35.11 4.68 1.71
CA LEU A 223 -34.65 4.79 0.33
C LEU A 223 -33.78 6.04 0.06
N ASN A 224 -34.01 7.12 0.80
CA ASN A 224 -33.20 8.34 0.76
C ASN A 224 -31.93 8.29 1.63
N ASN A 225 -31.59 7.13 2.19
CA ASN A 225 -30.42 6.89 3.05
C ASN A 225 -30.37 7.77 4.32
N GLN A 226 -31.53 8.18 4.85
CA GLN A 226 -31.65 8.95 6.10
C GLN A 226 -32.03 8.04 7.27
N ILE A 227 -31.18 7.03 7.55
CA ILE A 227 -31.46 5.94 8.51
C ILE A 227 -31.83 6.48 9.90
N GLN A 228 -31.21 7.57 10.36
CA GLN A 228 -31.49 8.18 11.67
C GLN A 228 -32.96 8.60 11.86
N LYS A 229 -33.69 8.90 10.78
CA LYS A 229 -35.12 9.24 10.84
C LYS A 229 -36.03 8.01 10.77
N VAL A 230 -35.54 6.87 10.29
CA VAL A 230 -36.38 5.71 9.93
C VAL A 230 -36.91 4.98 11.16
N ILE A 231 -36.03 4.65 12.12
CA ILE A 231 -36.40 3.89 13.32
C ILE A 231 -37.50 4.61 14.13
N PRO A 232 -37.37 5.92 14.47
CA PRO A 232 -38.40 6.63 15.24
C PRO A 232 -39.77 6.66 14.54
N LEU A 233 -39.79 6.72 13.21
CA LEU A 233 -41.04 6.71 12.44
C LEU A 233 -41.76 5.36 12.55
N TYR A 234 -41.02 4.25 12.41
CA TYR A 234 -41.62 2.93 12.56
C TYR A 234 -41.98 2.60 14.02
N GLU A 235 -41.24 3.12 15.01
CA GLU A 235 -41.61 3.00 16.43
C GLU A 235 -42.93 3.71 16.74
N LYS A 236 -43.10 4.96 16.28
CA LYS A 236 -44.39 5.69 16.39
C LYS A 236 -45.53 4.96 15.68
N ALA A 237 -45.28 4.41 14.50
CA ALA A 237 -46.26 3.62 13.78
C ALA A 237 -46.66 2.35 14.57
N LEU A 238 -45.68 1.66 15.16
CA LEU A 238 -45.88 0.44 15.96
C LEU A 238 -46.67 0.72 17.24
N GLU A 239 -46.35 1.81 17.94
CA GLU A 239 -47.03 2.25 19.16
C GLU A 239 -48.52 2.50 18.90
N ILE A 240 -48.84 3.37 17.95
CA ILE A 240 -50.23 3.69 17.59
C ILE A 240 -50.96 2.42 17.10
N ALA A 241 -50.28 1.57 16.32
CA ALA A 241 -50.89 0.35 15.81
C ALA A 241 -51.25 -0.63 16.94
N LYS A 242 -50.37 -0.81 17.93
CA LYS A 242 -50.63 -1.66 19.10
C LYS A 242 -51.76 -1.11 19.97
N GLU A 243 -51.72 0.18 20.30
CA GLU A 243 -52.75 0.83 21.12
C GLU A 243 -54.15 0.72 20.51
N ARG A 244 -54.24 0.76 19.17
CA ARG A 244 -55.52 0.77 18.44
C ARG A 244 -55.92 -0.59 17.87
N GLY A 245 -55.12 -1.64 18.08
CA GLY A 245 -55.37 -2.97 17.51
C GLY A 245 -55.33 -2.98 15.97
N TYR A 246 -54.41 -2.23 15.36
CA TYR A 246 -54.16 -2.23 13.92
C TYR A 246 -53.10 -3.29 13.57
N GLU A 247 -53.48 -4.56 13.67
CA GLU A 247 -52.55 -5.70 13.66
C GLU A 247 -51.75 -5.84 12.36
N GLN A 248 -52.34 -5.50 11.21
CA GLN A 248 -51.63 -5.50 9.93
C GLN A 248 -50.58 -4.37 9.88
N GLU A 249 -50.92 -3.18 10.36
CA GLU A 249 -49.98 -2.07 10.47
C GLU A 249 -48.89 -2.34 11.52
N GLU A 250 -49.20 -2.99 12.64
CA GLU A 250 -48.22 -3.48 13.62
C GLU A 250 -47.23 -4.45 12.96
N THR A 251 -47.74 -5.41 12.18
CA THR A 251 -46.92 -6.37 11.44
C THR A 251 -45.99 -5.66 10.46
N ASN A 252 -46.51 -4.71 9.69
CA ASN A 252 -45.73 -3.92 8.74
C ASN A 252 -44.71 -3.00 9.43
N ALA A 253 -45.04 -2.41 10.58
CA ALA A 253 -44.11 -1.62 11.38
C ALA A 253 -42.96 -2.49 11.91
N CYS A 254 -43.25 -3.71 12.37
CA CYS A 254 -42.23 -4.67 12.79
C CYS A 254 -41.33 -5.10 11.62
N ILE A 255 -41.89 -5.36 10.43
CA ILE A 255 -41.08 -5.64 9.22
C ILE A 255 -40.18 -4.44 8.88
N GLY A 256 -40.72 -3.23 8.91
CA GLY A 256 -39.98 -2.00 8.66
C GLY A 256 -38.84 -1.76 9.66
N LEU A 257 -39.08 -1.98 10.95
CA LEU A 257 -38.04 -1.96 11.99
C LEU A 257 -36.98 -3.02 11.72
N GLY A 258 -37.38 -4.24 11.36
CA GLY A 258 -36.47 -5.30 10.95
C GLY A 258 -35.54 -4.86 9.82
N ASP A 259 -36.08 -4.25 8.77
CA ASP A 259 -35.31 -3.71 7.64
C ASP A 259 -34.38 -2.56 8.05
N ALA A 260 -34.83 -1.68 8.94
CA ALA A 260 -34.05 -0.55 9.44
C ALA A 260 -32.85 -1.02 10.28
N TYR A 261 -33.06 -1.91 11.26
CA TYR A 261 -31.99 -2.48 12.08
C TYR A 261 -31.02 -3.31 11.25
N ARG A 262 -31.52 -4.09 10.29
CA ARG A 262 -30.69 -4.83 9.34
C ARG A 262 -29.78 -3.91 8.52
N THR A 263 -30.32 -2.79 8.05
CA THR A 263 -29.54 -1.77 7.31
C THR A 263 -28.51 -1.08 8.21
N ASN A 264 -28.79 -0.98 9.51
CA ASN A 264 -27.86 -0.50 10.54
C ASN A 264 -26.85 -1.56 11.03
N ASN A 265 -26.76 -2.72 10.35
CA ASN A 265 -25.93 -3.87 10.72
C ASN A 265 -26.23 -4.50 12.10
N ASP A 266 -27.41 -4.24 12.67
CA ASP A 266 -27.90 -4.93 13.86
C ASP A 266 -28.80 -6.12 13.43
N SER A 267 -28.16 -7.23 13.10
CA SER A 267 -28.85 -8.44 12.66
C SER A 267 -29.67 -9.11 13.76
N GLN A 268 -29.26 -9.00 15.03
CA GLN A 268 -29.95 -9.65 16.13
C GLN A 268 -31.30 -8.97 16.40
N THR A 269 -31.32 -7.64 16.52
CA THR A 269 -32.55 -6.88 16.71
C THR A 269 -33.46 -7.00 15.48
N ALA A 270 -32.89 -7.03 14.27
CA ALA A 270 -33.66 -7.31 13.05
C ALA A 270 -34.38 -8.66 13.10
N ILE A 271 -33.69 -9.74 13.49
CA ILE A 271 -34.29 -11.08 13.64
C ILE A 271 -35.44 -11.06 14.65
N GLN A 272 -35.31 -10.34 15.77
CA GLN A 272 -36.37 -10.22 16.78
C GLN A 272 -37.62 -9.57 16.20
N HIS A 273 -37.48 -8.45 15.48
CA HIS A 273 -38.61 -7.75 14.89
C HIS A 273 -39.29 -8.55 13.77
N TYR A 274 -38.52 -9.20 12.88
CA TYR A 274 -39.13 -10.06 11.87
C TYR A 274 -39.82 -11.28 12.50
N THR A 275 -39.30 -11.84 13.58
CA THR A 275 -39.94 -12.96 14.31
C THR A 275 -41.26 -12.53 14.93
N LYS A 276 -41.32 -11.33 15.52
CA LYS A 276 -42.58 -10.74 16.04
C LYS A 276 -43.60 -10.55 14.92
N ALA A 277 -43.19 -9.96 13.79
CA ALA A 277 -44.05 -9.80 12.62
C ALA A 277 -44.56 -11.14 12.09
N LEU A 278 -43.68 -12.14 12.00
CA LEU A 278 -44.00 -13.46 11.50
C LEU A 278 -45.07 -14.16 12.37
N LYS A 279 -44.95 -14.05 13.70
CA LYS A 279 -45.92 -14.62 14.64
C LYS A 279 -47.34 -14.07 14.37
N VAL A 280 -47.48 -12.75 14.35
CA VAL A 280 -48.78 -12.09 14.10
C VAL A 280 -49.31 -12.45 12.71
N ALA A 281 -48.43 -12.46 11.69
CA ALA A 281 -48.83 -12.78 10.32
C ALA A 281 -49.36 -14.22 10.18
N ILE A 282 -48.75 -15.20 10.86
CA ILE A 282 -49.21 -16.59 10.85
C ILE A 282 -50.56 -16.72 11.58
N GLU A 283 -50.68 -16.16 12.79
CA GLU A 283 -51.90 -16.22 13.61
C GLU A 283 -53.11 -15.59 12.90
N ARG A 284 -52.88 -14.52 12.13
CA ARG A 284 -53.94 -13.78 11.42
C ARG A 284 -54.12 -14.19 9.95
N GLY A 285 -53.27 -15.07 9.42
CA GLY A 285 -53.33 -15.51 8.03
C GLY A 285 -52.88 -14.46 7.01
N TYR A 286 -52.06 -13.48 7.40
CA TYR A 286 -51.50 -12.44 6.53
C TYR A 286 -50.35 -13.00 5.66
N LYS A 287 -50.70 -13.81 4.65
CA LYS A 287 -49.73 -14.56 3.82
C LYS A 287 -48.67 -13.70 3.13
N ARG A 288 -49.00 -12.47 2.74
CA ARG A 288 -48.04 -11.56 2.12
C ARG A 288 -46.99 -11.07 3.11
N GLU A 289 -47.42 -10.63 4.29
CA GLU A 289 -46.58 -10.20 5.39
C GLU A 289 -45.75 -11.36 5.96
N GLU A 290 -46.34 -12.56 6.06
CA GLU A 290 -45.65 -13.81 6.39
C GLU A 290 -44.46 -14.06 5.44
N THR A 291 -44.72 -13.93 4.13
CA THR A 291 -43.69 -14.06 3.09
C THR A 291 -42.59 -12.99 3.23
N LYS A 292 -42.96 -11.72 3.45
CA LYS A 292 -42.00 -10.63 3.65
C LYS A 292 -41.14 -10.84 4.89
N ALA A 293 -41.73 -11.28 6.00
CA ALA A 293 -41.03 -11.54 7.25
C ALA A 293 -40.03 -12.69 7.07
N TYR A 294 -40.38 -13.76 6.35
CA TYR A 294 -39.45 -14.83 6.00
C TYR A 294 -38.29 -14.36 5.09
N ILE A 295 -38.56 -13.51 4.09
CA ILE A 295 -37.51 -12.90 3.26
C ILE A 295 -36.56 -12.06 4.13
N GLY A 296 -37.11 -11.21 5.00
CA GLY A 296 -36.35 -10.38 5.93
C GLY A 296 -35.49 -11.19 6.91
N LEU A 297 -36.03 -12.28 7.46
CA LEU A 297 -35.27 -13.25 8.26
C LEU A 297 -34.12 -13.85 7.45
N GLY A 298 -34.38 -14.27 6.21
CA GLY A 298 -33.35 -14.76 5.30
C GLY A 298 -32.20 -13.76 5.12
N ASP A 299 -32.51 -12.48 4.89
CA ASP A 299 -31.51 -11.42 4.75
C ASP A 299 -30.74 -11.18 6.06
N ALA A 300 -31.42 -11.19 7.21
CA ALA A 300 -30.78 -11.00 8.52
C ALA A 300 -29.87 -12.17 8.91
N TYR A 301 -30.27 -13.42 8.61
CA TYR A 301 -29.43 -14.60 8.81
C TYR A 301 -28.21 -14.63 7.87
N ILE A 302 -28.31 -14.05 6.67
CA ILE A 302 -27.12 -13.82 5.82
C ILE A 302 -26.12 -12.89 6.51
N LEU A 303 -26.58 -11.77 7.09
CA LEU A 303 -25.69 -10.86 7.83
C LEU A 303 -25.08 -11.52 9.06
N ASN A 304 -25.80 -12.44 9.71
CA ASN A 304 -25.30 -13.25 10.81
C ASN A 304 -24.45 -14.46 10.37
N ASN A 305 -24.09 -14.56 9.08
CA ASN A 305 -23.30 -15.63 8.48
C ASN A 305 -23.89 -17.05 8.63
N GLN A 306 -25.20 -17.16 8.85
CA GLN A 306 -25.95 -18.41 8.97
C GLN A 306 -26.66 -18.74 7.65
N ILE A 307 -25.87 -18.95 6.60
CA ILE A 307 -26.36 -19.15 5.22
C ILE A 307 -27.35 -20.33 5.08
N PRO A 308 -27.15 -21.51 5.70
CA PRO A 308 -28.11 -22.60 5.60
C PRO A 308 -29.49 -22.25 6.18
N THR A 309 -29.53 -21.54 7.31
CA THR A 309 -30.78 -21.07 7.94
C THR A 309 -31.47 -20.03 7.05
N ALA A 310 -30.70 -19.13 6.42
CA ALA A 310 -31.25 -18.18 5.47
C ALA A 310 -31.95 -18.87 4.28
N ILE A 311 -31.32 -19.92 3.72
CA ILE A 311 -31.92 -20.72 2.63
C ILE A 311 -33.27 -21.30 3.07
N GLN A 312 -33.36 -21.89 4.27
CA GLN A 312 -34.61 -22.43 4.81
C GLN A 312 -35.73 -21.38 4.90
N HIS A 313 -35.40 -20.16 5.34
CA HIS A 313 -36.38 -19.07 5.41
C HIS A 313 -36.83 -18.60 4.03
N TYR A 314 -35.92 -18.48 3.06
CA TYR A 314 -36.32 -18.15 1.70
C TYR A 314 -37.14 -19.25 1.02
N ASP A 315 -36.86 -20.53 1.30
CA ASP A 315 -37.66 -21.65 0.78
C ASP A 315 -39.09 -21.61 1.34
N LYS A 316 -39.25 -21.29 2.63
CA LYS A 316 -40.57 -21.05 3.24
C LYS A 316 -41.30 -19.88 2.58
N ALA A 317 -40.62 -18.74 2.40
CA ALA A 317 -41.17 -17.61 1.66
C ALA A 317 -41.60 -17.99 0.23
N LEU A 318 -40.75 -18.73 -0.48
CA LEU A 318 -41.01 -19.14 -1.85
C LEU A 318 -42.20 -20.10 -1.96
N LYS A 319 -42.36 -21.02 -1.00
CA LYS A 319 -43.49 -21.95 -0.95
C LYS A 319 -44.82 -21.18 -0.87
N ILE A 320 -44.90 -20.18 0.02
CA ILE A 320 -46.10 -19.34 0.19
C ILE A 320 -46.31 -18.44 -1.04
N ALA A 321 -45.26 -17.82 -1.56
CA ALA A 321 -45.35 -16.90 -2.69
C ALA A 321 -45.82 -17.57 -3.99
N LYS A 322 -45.60 -18.89 -4.14
CA LYS A 322 -46.03 -19.69 -5.28
C LYS A 322 -47.49 -20.14 -5.22
N GLU A 323 -48.18 -19.97 -4.10
CA GLU A 323 -49.59 -20.32 -4.00
C GLU A 323 -50.42 -19.60 -5.09
N PRO A 324 -51.55 -20.18 -5.54
CA PRO A 324 -52.32 -19.69 -6.69
C PRO A 324 -52.72 -18.21 -6.62
N ARG A 325 -52.81 -17.65 -5.40
CA ARG A 325 -53.15 -16.25 -5.10
C ARG A 325 -52.11 -15.22 -5.61
N GLY A 326 -50.87 -15.64 -5.91
CA GLY A 326 -50.00 -14.91 -6.84
C GLY A 326 -49.20 -13.70 -6.31
N TYR A 327 -48.38 -13.87 -5.27
CA TYR A 327 -47.42 -12.83 -4.81
C TYR A 327 -46.15 -12.77 -5.66
N LYS A 328 -46.28 -12.43 -6.96
CA LYS A 328 -45.16 -12.54 -7.92
C LYS A 328 -43.97 -11.63 -7.61
N LEU A 329 -44.18 -10.51 -6.94
CA LEU A 329 -43.08 -9.64 -6.49
C LEU A 329 -42.29 -10.31 -5.37
N GLU A 330 -42.98 -10.81 -4.35
CA GLU A 330 -42.36 -11.52 -3.22
C GLU A 330 -41.73 -12.86 -3.68
N GLU A 331 -42.33 -13.57 -4.64
CA GLU A 331 -41.74 -14.75 -5.28
C GLU A 331 -40.40 -14.40 -5.96
N THR A 332 -40.38 -13.28 -6.70
CA THR A 332 -39.16 -12.78 -7.33
C THR A 332 -38.09 -12.45 -6.28
N LYS A 333 -38.46 -11.77 -5.18
CA LYS A 333 -37.54 -11.41 -4.09
C LYS A 333 -37.01 -12.65 -3.36
N ALA A 334 -37.84 -13.65 -3.11
CA ALA A 334 -37.41 -14.92 -2.53
C ALA A 334 -36.40 -15.64 -3.44
N TYR A 335 -36.64 -15.66 -4.76
CA TYR A 335 -35.66 -16.19 -5.73
C TYR A 335 -34.36 -15.39 -5.76
N LEU A 336 -34.41 -14.06 -5.69
CA LEU A 336 -33.21 -13.21 -5.58
C LEU A 336 -32.43 -13.52 -4.29
N GLY A 337 -33.13 -13.70 -3.17
CA GLY A 337 -32.57 -14.06 -1.86
C GLY A 337 -31.90 -15.44 -1.87
N LEU A 338 -32.58 -16.46 -2.43
CA LEU A 338 -31.99 -17.80 -2.64
C LEU A 338 -30.77 -17.75 -3.55
N GLY A 339 -30.84 -17.04 -4.68
CA GLY A 339 -29.70 -16.83 -5.57
C GLY A 339 -28.53 -16.22 -4.81
N HIS A 340 -28.78 -15.22 -3.96
CA HIS A 340 -27.76 -14.58 -3.13
C HIS A 340 -27.17 -15.54 -2.09
N ALA A 341 -28.00 -16.30 -1.39
CA ALA A 341 -27.57 -17.28 -0.39
C ALA A 341 -26.74 -18.42 -1.01
N TYR A 342 -27.18 -18.97 -2.14
CA TYR A 342 -26.44 -19.99 -2.88
C TYR A 342 -25.12 -19.47 -3.43
N ARG A 343 -25.07 -18.19 -3.85
CA ARG A 343 -23.84 -17.52 -4.27
C ARG A 343 -22.82 -17.46 -3.14
N LEU A 344 -23.25 -17.05 -1.95
CA LEU A 344 -22.41 -17.01 -0.74
C LEU A 344 -21.96 -18.41 -0.30
N ASN A 345 -22.81 -19.41 -0.51
CA ASN A 345 -22.47 -20.82 -0.29
C ASN A 345 -21.71 -21.46 -1.47
N ASN A 346 -21.35 -20.67 -2.49
CA ASN A 346 -20.58 -21.06 -3.66
C ASN A 346 -21.18 -22.25 -4.45
N GLN A 347 -22.51 -22.33 -4.49
CA GLN A 347 -23.28 -23.27 -5.30
C GLN A 347 -23.71 -22.61 -6.61
N ILE A 348 -22.78 -22.57 -7.56
CA ILE A 348 -22.90 -21.80 -8.82
C ILE A 348 -24.15 -22.17 -9.63
N GLN A 349 -24.46 -23.47 -9.79
CA GLN A 349 -25.59 -23.90 -10.59
C GLN A 349 -26.93 -23.42 -10.01
N ASN A 350 -27.12 -23.63 -8.71
CA ASN A 350 -28.30 -23.14 -7.98
C ASN A 350 -28.38 -21.61 -8.05
N THR A 351 -27.24 -20.92 -7.96
CA THR A 351 -27.19 -19.45 -8.08
C THR A 351 -27.75 -18.97 -9.43
N ILE A 352 -27.27 -19.56 -10.55
CA ILE A 352 -27.73 -19.20 -11.90
C ILE A 352 -29.22 -19.49 -12.04
N GLU A 353 -29.66 -20.69 -11.67
CA GLU A 353 -31.06 -21.12 -11.80
C GLU A 353 -32.04 -20.18 -11.07
N HIS A 354 -31.73 -19.80 -9.83
CA HIS A 354 -32.63 -18.96 -9.03
C HIS A 354 -32.66 -17.52 -9.54
N TYR A 355 -31.52 -16.95 -9.95
CA TYR A 355 -31.52 -15.62 -10.56
C TYR A 355 -32.18 -15.60 -11.95
N GLU A 356 -32.09 -16.66 -12.75
CA GLU A 356 -32.79 -16.77 -14.03
C GLU A 356 -34.31 -16.81 -13.84
N LYS A 357 -34.79 -17.59 -12.85
CA LYS A 357 -36.21 -17.62 -12.48
C LYS A 357 -36.69 -16.23 -12.01
N ALA A 358 -35.94 -15.56 -11.14
CA ALA A 358 -36.24 -14.20 -10.71
C ALA A 358 -36.32 -13.24 -11.91
N MET A 359 -35.32 -13.25 -12.80
CA MET A 359 -35.27 -12.38 -13.98
C MET A 359 -36.48 -12.63 -14.90
N LYS A 360 -36.84 -13.89 -15.15
CA LYS A 360 -37.96 -14.24 -16.03
C LYS A 360 -39.30 -13.75 -15.48
N ILE A 361 -39.55 -13.93 -14.19
CA ILE A 361 -40.77 -13.44 -13.53
C ILE A 361 -40.79 -11.91 -13.52
N ALA A 362 -39.68 -11.27 -13.11
CA ALA A 362 -39.56 -9.82 -13.07
C ALA A 362 -39.78 -9.17 -14.43
N LYS A 363 -39.19 -9.73 -15.50
CA LYS A 363 -39.38 -9.27 -16.87
C LYS A 363 -40.84 -9.40 -17.31
N LYS A 364 -41.49 -10.54 -17.06
CA LYS A 364 -42.90 -10.78 -17.43
C LYS A 364 -43.88 -9.85 -16.70
N ARG A 365 -43.55 -9.45 -15.47
CA ARG A 365 -44.39 -8.59 -14.62
C ARG A 365 -43.95 -7.13 -14.61
N GLU A 366 -42.97 -6.77 -15.44
CA GLU A 366 -42.37 -5.43 -15.52
C GLU A 366 -41.80 -4.90 -14.19
N HIS A 367 -41.39 -5.78 -13.28
CA HIS A 367 -40.69 -5.42 -12.05
C HIS A 367 -39.24 -5.04 -12.38
N LYS A 368 -39.02 -3.86 -12.95
CA LYS A 368 -37.73 -3.45 -13.54
C LYS A 368 -36.59 -3.36 -12.55
N LEU A 369 -36.87 -3.01 -11.29
CA LEU A 369 -35.87 -2.97 -10.22
C LEU A 369 -35.36 -4.39 -9.92
N GLU A 370 -36.26 -5.35 -9.75
CA GLU A 370 -35.94 -6.74 -9.51
C GLU A 370 -35.30 -7.39 -10.75
N GLU A 371 -35.74 -7.05 -11.97
CA GLU A 371 -35.08 -7.48 -13.22
C GLU A 371 -33.62 -7.01 -13.25
N THR A 372 -33.36 -5.76 -12.87
CA THR A 372 -32.02 -5.18 -12.76
C THR A 372 -31.18 -5.95 -11.73
N ASN A 373 -31.71 -6.18 -10.53
CA ASN A 373 -31.00 -6.91 -9.48
C ASN A 373 -30.74 -8.37 -9.86
N ALA A 374 -31.67 -9.02 -10.58
CA ALA A 374 -31.48 -10.37 -11.10
C ALA A 374 -30.36 -10.40 -12.15
N CYS A 375 -30.31 -9.40 -13.06
CA CYS A 375 -29.22 -9.28 -14.03
C CYS A 375 -27.87 -9.07 -13.34
N LEU A 376 -27.79 -8.21 -12.31
CA LEU A 376 -26.58 -8.06 -11.50
C LEU A 376 -26.18 -9.38 -10.81
N GLY A 377 -27.15 -10.10 -10.24
CA GLY A 377 -26.94 -11.41 -9.62
C GLY A 377 -26.45 -12.47 -10.61
N LEU A 378 -27.03 -12.54 -11.81
CA LEU A 378 -26.56 -13.40 -12.89
C LEU A 378 -25.15 -13.06 -13.33
N GLY A 379 -24.84 -11.78 -13.49
CA GLY A 379 -23.47 -11.35 -13.79
C GLY A 379 -22.49 -11.82 -12.72
N ASP A 380 -22.85 -11.69 -11.43
CA ASP A 380 -22.02 -12.18 -10.32
C ASP A 380 -21.89 -13.72 -10.35
N ALA A 381 -22.93 -14.45 -10.73
CA ALA A 381 -22.92 -15.90 -10.87
C ALA A 381 -22.03 -16.38 -12.04
N TYR A 382 -22.15 -15.75 -13.21
CA TYR A 382 -21.32 -16.02 -14.37
C TYR A 382 -19.86 -15.61 -14.13
N LYS A 383 -19.62 -14.57 -13.32
CA LYS A 383 -18.28 -14.18 -12.87
C LYS A 383 -17.62 -15.28 -12.04
N LEU A 384 -18.35 -15.85 -11.08
CA LEU A 384 -17.88 -16.99 -10.28
C LEU A 384 -17.67 -18.25 -11.14
N ASN A 385 -18.49 -18.44 -12.17
CA ASN A 385 -18.31 -19.49 -13.16
C ASN A 385 -17.28 -19.15 -14.25
N ASN A 386 -16.61 -18.00 -14.14
CA ASN A 386 -15.58 -17.52 -15.05
C ASN A 386 -16.01 -17.42 -16.54
N GLN A 387 -17.30 -17.17 -16.77
CA GLN A 387 -17.87 -16.85 -18.10
C GLN A 387 -17.89 -15.34 -18.29
N ILE A 388 -16.71 -14.77 -18.60
CA ILE A 388 -16.49 -13.30 -18.64
C ILE A 388 -17.43 -12.59 -19.62
N GLN A 389 -17.68 -13.15 -20.81
CA GLN A 389 -18.56 -12.51 -21.80
C GLN A 389 -20.01 -12.40 -21.31
N LYS A 390 -20.57 -13.49 -20.78
CA LYS A 390 -21.91 -13.46 -20.16
C LYS A 390 -21.97 -12.53 -18.96
N THR A 391 -20.89 -12.47 -18.18
CA THR A 391 -20.76 -11.54 -17.04
C THR A 391 -20.94 -10.10 -17.50
N ILE A 392 -20.21 -9.67 -18.53
CA ILE A 392 -20.30 -8.33 -19.11
C ILE A 392 -21.70 -8.07 -19.66
N GLN A 393 -22.25 -8.99 -20.47
CA GLN A 393 -23.59 -8.88 -21.06
C GLN A 393 -24.68 -8.63 -20.01
N HIS A 394 -24.69 -9.40 -18.92
CA HIS A 394 -25.70 -9.24 -17.87
C HIS A 394 -25.54 -7.94 -17.08
N TYR A 395 -24.30 -7.50 -16.81
CA TYR A 395 -24.09 -6.20 -16.16
C TYR A 395 -24.43 -5.01 -17.07
N GLU A 396 -24.18 -5.10 -18.38
CA GLU A 396 -24.59 -4.08 -19.35
C GLU A 396 -26.10 -3.98 -19.45
N LYS A 397 -26.80 -5.12 -19.50
CA LYS A 397 -28.28 -5.15 -19.45
C LYS A 397 -28.81 -4.52 -18.16
N ALA A 398 -28.20 -4.82 -17.01
CA ALA A 398 -28.57 -4.18 -15.75
C ALA A 398 -28.35 -2.65 -15.78
N LEU A 399 -27.23 -2.21 -16.36
CA LEU A 399 -26.91 -0.79 -16.51
C LEU A 399 -27.91 -0.06 -17.39
N GLU A 400 -28.31 -0.67 -18.51
CA GLU A 400 -29.30 -0.13 -19.44
C GLU A 400 -30.64 0.13 -18.75
N ILE A 401 -31.20 -0.90 -18.10
CA ILE A 401 -32.48 -0.79 -17.38
C ILE A 401 -32.37 0.26 -16.26
N ALA A 402 -31.26 0.26 -15.51
CA ALA A 402 -31.04 1.21 -14.43
C ALA A 402 -30.98 2.66 -14.93
N LYS A 403 -30.38 2.92 -16.09
CA LYS A 403 -30.35 4.25 -16.70
C LYS A 403 -31.72 4.69 -17.19
N GLU A 404 -32.42 3.82 -17.94
CA GLU A 404 -33.77 4.08 -18.46
C GLU A 404 -34.72 4.47 -17.31
N ARG A 405 -34.67 3.73 -16.20
CA ARG A 405 -35.53 3.93 -15.03
C ARG A 405 -34.96 4.87 -13.97
N ARG A 406 -33.79 5.46 -14.22
CA ARG A 406 -33.09 6.38 -13.31
C ARG A 406 -32.81 5.79 -11.93
N TYR A 407 -32.57 4.48 -11.85
CA TYR A 407 -32.17 3.78 -10.62
C TYR A 407 -30.68 4.02 -10.33
N LYS A 408 -30.34 5.22 -9.82
CA LYS A 408 -28.96 5.69 -9.66
C LYS A 408 -28.07 4.77 -8.81
N ARG A 409 -28.62 4.12 -7.78
CA ARG A 409 -27.86 3.18 -6.95
C ARG A 409 -27.52 1.90 -7.72
N GLN A 410 -28.47 1.35 -8.48
CA GLN A 410 -28.26 0.18 -9.34
C GLN A 410 -27.34 0.50 -10.52
N GLU A 411 -27.44 1.70 -11.10
CA GLU A 411 -26.51 2.22 -12.10
C GLU A 411 -25.08 2.22 -11.56
N THR A 412 -24.89 2.74 -10.35
CA THR A 412 -23.58 2.75 -9.66
C THR A 412 -23.07 1.31 -9.44
N LYS A 413 -23.91 0.41 -8.92
CA LYS A 413 -23.55 -1.01 -8.73
C LYS A 413 -23.18 -1.70 -10.04
N ALA A 414 -23.90 -1.44 -11.12
CA ALA A 414 -23.59 -1.99 -12.44
C ALA A 414 -22.23 -1.50 -12.95
N TYR A 415 -21.91 -0.22 -12.80
CA TYR A 415 -20.58 0.31 -13.14
C TYR A 415 -19.45 -0.33 -12.32
N LEU A 416 -19.61 -0.46 -11.00
CA LEU A 416 -18.65 -1.16 -10.13
C LEU A 416 -18.41 -2.59 -10.62
N ARG A 417 -19.49 -3.33 -10.89
CA ARG A 417 -19.44 -4.72 -11.36
C ARG A 417 -18.84 -4.87 -12.76
N LEU A 418 -19.09 -3.92 -13.66
CA LEU A 418 -18.43 -3.86 -14.96
C LEU A 418 -16.93 -3.60 -14.80
N GLY A 419 -16.52 -2.72 -13.88
CA GLY A 419 -15.12 -2.54 -13.50
C GLY A 419 -14.46 -3.86 -13.12
N ASP A 420 -15.09 -4.63 -12.20
CA ASP A 420 -14.61 -5.95 -11.80
C ASP A 420 -14.50 -6.92 -13.01
N ALA A 421 -15.49 -6.92 -13.90
CA ALA A 421 -15.52 -7.78 -15.08
C ALA A 421 -14.42 -7.43 -16.09
N HIS A 422 -14.17 -6.14 -16.31
CA HIS A 422 -13.10 -5.67 -17.20
C HIS A 422 -11.70 -5.91 -16.62
N ILE A 423 -11.54 -5.94 -15.28
CA ILE A 423 -10.29 -6.46 -14.66
C ILE A 423 -10.05 -7.90 -15.08
N LEU A 424 -11.06 -8.77 -14.98
CA LEU A 424 -10.93 -10.18 -15.37
C LEU A 424 -10.66 -10.34 -16.87
N ASN A 425 -11.18 -9.41 -17.68
CA ASN A 425 -10.92 -9.33 -19.11
C ASN A 425 -9.61 -8.59 -19.46
N ASN A 426 -8.83 -8.16 -18.47
CA ASN A 426 -7.56 -7.45 -18.61
C ASN A 426 -7.65 -6.14 -19.43
N GLN A 427 -8.76 -5.41 -19.30
CA GLN A 427 -9.02 -4.12 -19.97
C GLN A 427 -8.90 -2.94 -18.98
N ILE A 428 -7.69 -2.72 -18.46
CA ILE A 428 -7.41 -1.76 -17.38
C ILE A 428 -7.93 -0.33 -17.66
N PRO A 429 -7.76 0.27 -18.87
CA PRO A 429 -8.29 1.61 -19.14
C PRO A 429 -9.82 1.68 -19.03
N THR A 430 -10.51 0.67 -19.56
CA THR A 430 -11.97 0.57 -19.45
C THR A 430 -12.38 0.40 -18.00
N THR A 431 -11.68 -0.43 -17.23
CA THR A 431 -11.90 -0.60 -15.79
C THR A 431 -11.87 0.73 -15.04
N ILE A 432 -10.82 1.53 -15.23
CA ILE A 432 -10.65 2.83 -14.55
C ILE A 432 -11.85 3.73 -14.85
N ARG A 433 -12.22 3.88 -16.13
CA ARG A 433 -13.37 4.69 -16.55
C ARG A 433 -14.70 4.22 -15.94
N ARG A 434 -14.92 2.91 -15.80
CA ARG A 434 -16.14 2.37 -15.16
C ARG A 434 -16.18 2.69 -13.67
N TYR A 435 -15.08 2.52 -12.94
CA TYR A 435 -15.04 2.87 -11.52
C TYR A 435 -15.12 4.39 -11.28
N GLU A 436 -14.53 5.22 -12.14
CA GLU A 436 -14.67 6.68 -12.06
C GLU A 436 -16.12 7.13 -12.23
N LYS A 437 -16.87 6.53 -13.16
CA LYS A 437 -18.30 6.80 -13.32
C LYS A 437 -19.13 6.33 -12.13
N ALA A 438 -18.81 5.19 -11.53
CA ALA A 438 -19.42 4.77 -10.27
C ALA A 438 -19.11 5.77 -9.14
N LEU A 439 -17.86 6.22 -9.03
CA LEU A 439 -17.42 7.15 -7.99
C LEU A 439 -18.12 8.51 -8.11
N GLU A 440 -18.27 9.04 -9.32
CA GLU A 440 -18.96 10.29 -9.63
C GLU A 440 -20.41 10.26 -9.10
N ILE A 441 -21.19 9.24 -9.50
CA ILE A 441 -22.58 9.09 -9.08
C ILE A 441 -22.67 8.84 -7.57
N ALA A 442 -21.78 8.01 -7.01
CA ALA A 442 -21.76 7.69 -5.58
C ALA A 442 -21.51 8.95 -4.73
N LYS A 443 -20.60 9.84 -5.16
CA LYS A 443 -20.34 11.12 -4.48
C LYS A 443 -21.52 12.06 -4.59
N GLU A 444 -22.06 12.27 -5.79
CA GLU A 444 -23.21 13.15 -6.04
C GLU A 444 -24.40 12.74 -5.16
N ARG A 445 -24.66 11.43 -5.06
CA ARG A 445 -25.80 10.86 -4.33
C ARG A 445 -25.49 10.48 -2.88
N ARG A 446 -24.26 10.70 -2.42
CA ARG A 446 -23.78 10.35 -1.07
C ARG A 446 -23.95 8.87 -0.71
N TYR A 447 -23.77 7.98 -1.70
CA TYR A 447 -23.75 6.53 -1.50
C TYR A 447 -22.39 6.09 -0.96
N LYS A 448 -22.17 6.25 0.35
CA LYS A 448 -20.85 6.05 0.98
C LYS A 448 -20.27 4.65 0.82
N GLN A 449 -21.10 3.62 0.83
CA GLN A 449 -20.64 2.25 0.61
C GLN A 449 -20.13 2.05 -0.82
N GLU A 450 -20.92 2.48 -1.82
CA GLU A 450 -20.52 2.42 -3.21
C GLU A 450 -19.31 3.34 -3.52
N GLU A 451 -19.18 4.49 -2.84
CA GLU A 451 -17.99 5.37 -2.90
C GLU A 451 -16.73 4.65 -2.42
N SER A 452 -16.78 4.01 -1.26
CA SER A 452 -15.70 3.19 -0.71
C SER A 452 -15.31 2.05 -1.68
N CYS A 453 -16.29 1.32 -2.18
CA CYS A 453 -16.08 0.24 -3.15
C CYS A 453 -15.44 0.75 -4.47
N ALA A 454 -15.84 1.93 -4.96
CA ALA A 454 -15.25 2.52 -6.17
C ALA A 454 -13.78 2.87 -5.95
N TYR A 455 -13.42 3.43 -4.79
CA TYR A 455 -12.03 3.69 -4.44
C TYR A 455 -11.20 2.41 -4.30
N LEU A 456 -11.74 1.34 -3.69
CA LEU A 456 -11.08 0.03 -3.67
C LEU A 456 -10.83 -0.51 -5.08
N GLY A 457 -11.84 -0.41 -5.96
CA GLY A 457 -11.75 -0.81 -7.36
C GLY A 457 -10.67 -0.03 -8.12
N LEU A 458 -10.62 1.29 -7.95
CA LEU A 458 -9.58 2.16 -8.54
C LEU A 458 -8.20 1.81 -7.99
N GLY A 459 -8.05 1.64 -6.68
CA GLY A 459 -6.80 1.22 -6.07
C GLY A 459 -6.28 -0.08 -6.67
N ASN A 460 -7.17 -1.08 -6.84
CA ASN A 460 -6.83 -2.33 -7.52
C ASN A 460 -6.44 -2.13 -8.99
N ALA A 461 -7.17 -1.31 -9.73
CA ALA A 461 -6.88 -1.03 -11.14
C ALA A 461 -5.53 -0.33 -11.32
N TYR A 462 -5.22 0.67 -10.49
CA TYR A 462 -3.94 1.37 -10.52
C TYR A 462 -2.77 0.49 -10.07
N ARG A 463 -2.99 -0.38 -9.07
CA ARG A 463 -1.99 -1.38 -8.66
C ARG A 463 -1.68 -2.37 -9.78
N LEU A 464 -2.69 -2.82 -10.53
CA LEU A 464 -2.51 -3.67 -11.71
C LEU A 464 -1.85 -2.91 -12.89
N ASN A 465 -1.96 -1.58 -12.91
CA ASN A 465 -1.28 -0.72 -13.87
C ASN A 465 0.10 -0.24 -13.38
N ASP A 466 0.64 -0.85 -12.33
CA ASP A 466 1.95 -0.56 -11.71
C ASP A 466 2.10 0.88 -11.15
N GLN A 467 1.00 1.60 -10.99
CA GLN A 467 0.98 2.92 -10.36
C GLN A 467 0.75 2.78 -8.85
N ILE A 468 1.77 2.25 -8.15
CA ILE A 468 1.67 1.82 -6.75
C ILE A 468 1.29 2.98 -5.81
N GLN A 469 1.90 4.17 -5.96
CA GLN A 469 1.59 5.33 -5.12
C GLN A 469 0.13 5.77 -5.26
N LYS A 470 -0.34 5.89 -6.50
CA LYS A 470 -1.73 6.23 -6.79
C LYS A 470 -2.71 5.18 -6.27
N ALA A 471 -2.34 3.90 -6.33
CA ALA A 471 -3.13 2.84 -5.72
C ALA A 471 -3.27 3.01 -4.20
N MET A 472 -2.15 3.31 -3.52
CA MET A 472 -2.14 3.57 -2.07
C MET A 472 -3.00 4.76 -1.67
N GLU A 473 -3.00 5.85 -2.44
CA GLU A 473 -3.90 6.99 -2.21
C GLU A 473 -5.39 6.61 -2.25
N PHE A 474 -5.78 5.77 -3.23
CA PHE A 474 -7.16 5.32 -3.34
C PHE A 474 -7.55 4.33 -2.24
N TYR A 475 -6.64 3.43 -1.85
CA TYR A 475 -6.86 2.55 -0.69
C TYR A 475 -7.00 3.35 0.61
N ASP A 476 -6.27 4.45 0.79
CA ASP A 476 -6.40 5.34 1.95
C ASP A 476 -7.79 6.01 2.00
N LYS A 477 -8.26 6.54 0.85
CA LYS A 477 -9.60 7.14 0.74
C LYS A 477 -10.71 6.12 1.06
N ALA A 478 -10.59 4.89 0.54
CA ALA A 478 -11.51 3.81 0.87
C ALA A 478 -11.48 3.46 2.36
N LEU A 479 -10.28 3.30 2.94
CA LEU A 479 -10.09 2.94 4.35
C LEU A 479 -10.69 3.98 5.30
N LYS A 480 -10.51 5.28 5.01
CA LYS A 480 -11.09 6.38 5.80
C LYS A 480 -12.62 6.31 5.83
N ILE A 481 -13.26 6.10 4.67
CA ILE A 481 -14.72 5.95 4.59
C ILE A 481 -15.16 4.68 5.31
N ALA A 482 -14.50 3.55 5.06
CA ALA A 482 -14.86 2.28 5.65
C ALA A 482 -14.78 2.29 7.18
N LYS A 483 -13.74 2.91 7.75
CA LYS A 483 -13.64 3.10 9.22
C LYS A 483 -14.72 4.01 9.76
N ALA A 484 -14.94 5.18 9.13
CA ALA A 484 -15.92 6.15 9.60
C ALA A 484 -17.36 5.61 9.57
N GLN A 485 -17.67 4.71 8.63
CA GLN A 485 -19.00 4.14 8.45
C GLN A 485 -19.15 2.71 9.02
N GLY A 486 -18.08 2.12 9.55
CA GLY A 486 -18.08 0.75 10.05
C GLY A 486 -18.19 -0.34 8.97
N TYR A 487 -17.79 -0.07 7.72
CA TYR A 487 -17.80 -1.03 6.63
C TYR A 487 -16.61 -2.01 6.72
N LYS A 488 -16.72 -2.99 7.63
CA LYS A 488 -15.62 -3.91 7.95
C LYS A 488 -15.10 -4.73 6.77
N LEU A 489 -15.96 -5.10 5.83
CA LEU A 489 -15.51 -5.82 4.63
C LEU A 489 -14.61 -4.95 3.73
N ASP A 490 -14.97 -3.69 3.55
CA ASP A 490 -14.19 -2.74 2.75
C ASP A 490 -12.89 -2.37 3.46
N GLU A 491 -12.92 -2.22 4.79
CA GLU A 491 -11.72 -2.04 5.63
C GLU A 491 -10.73 -3.21 5.43
N THR A 492 -11.21 -4.46 5.52
CA THR A 492 -10.39 -5.65 5.26
C THR A 492 -9.79 -5.64 3.87
N ARG A 493 -10.58 -5.29 2.85
CA ARG A 493 -10.11 -5.25 1.44
C ARG A 493 -9.11 -4.11 1.20
N ALA A 494 -9.27 -2.96 1.84
CA ALA A 494 -8.31 -1.88 1.78
C ALA A 494 -6.95 -2.31 2.35
N TYR A 495 -6.96 -2.98 3.52
CA TYR A 495 -5.72 -3.52 4.10
C TYR A 495 -5.06 -4.60 3.24
N LEU A 496 -5.84 -5.51 2.63
CA LEU A 496 -5.31 -6.45 1.63
C LEU A 496 -4.68 -5.71 0.43
N GLY A 497 -5.33 -4.66 -0.04
CA GLY A 497 -4.84 -3.78 -1.11
C GLY A 497 -3.51 -3.12 -0.76
N PHE A 498 -3.42 -2.51 0.43
CA PHE A 498 -2.18 -1.93 0.96
C PHE A 498 -1.07 -2.96 1.08
N GLY A 499 -1.35 -4.13 1.66
CA GLY A 499 -0.36 -5.20 1.77
C GLY A 499 0.17 -5.60 0.40
N GLY A 500 -0.73 -5.76 -0.59
CA GLY A 500 -0.34 -6.05 -1.98
C GLY A 500 0.51 -4.94 -2.62
N ALA A 501 0.20 -3.67 -2.35
CA ALA A 501 0.98 -2.52 -2.83
C ALA A 501 2.38 -2.46 -2.19
N TYR A 502 2.50 -2.62 -0.87
CA TYR A 502 3.78 -2.65 -0.18
C TYR A 502 4.65 -3.85 -0.60
N ARG A 503 4.03 -5.02 -0.83
CA ARG A 503 4.72 -6.20 -1.34
C ARG A 503 5.30 -5.97 -2.74
N LEU A 504 4.56 -5.31 -3.62
CA LEU A 504 5.07 -4.94 -4.96
C LEU A 504 6.19 -3.91 -4.87
N ASN A 505 6.19 -3.05 -3.85
CA ASN A 505 7.28 -2.12 -3.55
C ASN A 505 8.44 -2.74 -2.73
N ASN A 506 8.54 -4.07 -2.67
CA ASN A 506 9.53 -4.84 -1.90
C ASN A 506 9.56 -4.58 -0.38
N GLN A 507 8.56 -3.90 0.19
CA GLN A 507 8.44 -3.65 1.63
C GLN A 507 7.66 -4.78 2.30
N ASN A 508 8.22 -6.00 2.26
CA ASN A 508 7.55 -7.24 2.68
C ASN A 508 7.12 -7.22 4.16
N GLN A 509 7.91 -6.64 5.06
CA GLN A 509 7.56 -6.54 6.49
C GLN A 509 6.31 -5.67 6.71
N LYS A 510 6.26 -4.49 6.10
CA LYS A 510 5.06 -3.63 6.13
C LYS A 510 3.86 -4.33 5.49
N ALA A 511 4.06 -5.05 4.39
CA ALA A 511 2.99 -5.82 3.77
C ALA A 511 2.37 -6.83 4.76
N MET A 512 3.21 -7.54 5.53
CA MET A 512 2.77 -8.48 6.57
C MET A 512 1.95 -7.79 7.67
N GLU A 513 2.30 -6.57 8.09
CA GLU A 513 1.51 -5.81 9.09
C GLU A 513 0.09 -5.51 8.59
N TYR A 514 -0.05 -5.09 7.34
CA TYR A 514 -1.36 -4.81 6.74
C TYR A 514 -2.17 -6.09 6.52
N TYR A 515 -1.54 -7.17 6.07
CA TYR A 515 -2.22 -8.47 5.97
C TYR A 515 -2.68 -8.99 7.34
N LYS A 516 -1.94 -8.72 8.42
CA LYS A 516 -2.34 -9.07 9.79
C LYS A 516 -3.63 -8.38 10.19
N LYS A 517 -3.72 -7.06 9.97
CA LYS A 517 -4.93 -6.26 10.23
C LYS A 517 -6.13 -6.78 9.43
N ALA A 518 -5.94 -7.11 8.16
CA ALA A 518 -6.99 -7.70 7.34
C ALA A 518 -7.45 -9.06 7.88
N LEU A 519 -6.50 -9.92 8.29
CA LEU A 519 -6.78 -11.26 8.78
C LEU A 519 -7.56 -11.25 10.10
N GLU A 520 -7.22 -10.35 11.02
CA GLU A 520 -7.92 -10.18 12.31
C GLU A 520 -9.41 -9.86 12.09
N ILE A 521 -9.71 -8.85 11.28
CA ILE A 521 -11.09 -8.46 10.96
C ILE A 521 -11.82 -9.59 10.21
N ALA A 522 -11.15 -10.22 9.23
CA ALA A 522 -11.75 -11.31 8.47
C ALA A 522 -12.12 -12.51 9.33
N LYS A 523 -11.30 -12.84 10.34
CA LYS A 523 -11.60 -13.90 11.32
C LYS A 523 -12.76 -13.53 12.22
N GLU A 524 -12.71 -12.34 12.83
CA GLU A 524 -13.75 -11.82 13.74
C GLU A 524 -15.11 -11.82 13.05
N ARG A 525 -15.18 -11.34 11.81
CA ARG A 525 -16.43 -11.21 11.05
C ARG A 525 -16.79 -12.44 10.23
N GLY A 526 -15.94 -13.47 10.21
CA GLY A 526 -16.17 -14.70 9.45
C GLY A 526 -16.12 -14.52 7.93
N TYR A 527 -15.39 -13.52 7.42
CA TYR A 527 -15.16 -13.28 5.98
C TYR A 527 -14.17 -14.31 5.42
N LYS A 528 -14.65 -15.54 5.19
CA LYS A 528 -13.80 -16.68 4.85
C LYS A 528 -13.02 -16.54 3.54
N GLN A 529 -13.55 -15.79 2.57
CA GLN A 529 -12.83 -15.55 1.31
C GLN A 529 -11.66 -14.60 1.54
N GLU A 530 -11.88 -13.46 2.18
CA GLU A 530 -10.84 -12.49 2.56
C GLU A 530 -9.81 -13.10 3.51
N GLU A 531 -10.22 -13.95 4.46
CA GLU A 531 -9.33 -14.73 5.32
C GLU A 531 -8.41 -15.64 4.47
N THR A 532 -8.97 -16.34 3.48
CA THR A 532 -8.19 -17.19 2.55
C THR A 532 -7.20 -16.35 1.75
N CYS A 533 -7.63 -15.22 1.21
CA CYS A 533 -6.77 -14.29 0.48
C CYS A 533 -5.63 -13.76 1.35
N ALA A 534 -5.91 -13.37 2.60
CA ALA A 534 -4.88 -12.92 3.53
C ALA A 534 -3.82 -14.00 3.77
N TYR A 535 -4.23 -15.26 3.97
CA TYR A 535 -3.28 -16.37 4.14
C TYR A 535 -2.44 -16.65 2.88
N LEU A 536 -3.04 -16.56 1.69
CA LEU A 536 -2.30 -16.67 0.43
C LEU A 536 -1.23 -15.58 0.33
N GLU A 537 -1.61 -14.32 0.59
CA GLU A 537 -0.68 -13.20 0.51
C GLU A 537 0.41 -13.25 1.61
N PHE A 538 0.08 -13.75 2.81
CA PHE A 538 1.08 -14.06 3.84
C PHE A 538 2.06 -15.14 3.38
N GLY A 539 1.55 -16.23 2.80
CA GLY A 539 2.39 -17.30 2.25
C GLY A 539 3.38 -16.76 1.22
N ASP A 540 2.91 -15.89 0.32
CA ASP A 540 3.78 -15.22 -0.65
C ASP A 540 4.79 -14.27 0.00
N ALA A 541 4.38 -13.46 0.98
CA ALA A 541 5.28 -12.57 1.69
C ALA A 541 6.39 -13.34 2.45
N TYR A 542 6.05 -14.44 3.13
CA TYR A 542 7.02 -15.30 3.80
C TYR A 542 7.97 -15.98 2.81
N ARG A 543 7.45 -16.43 1.67
CA ARG A 543 8.26 -17.02 0.59
C ARG A 543 9.28 -16.02 0.05
N LEU A 544 8.87 -14.77 -0.18
CA LEU A 544 9.75 -13.70 -0.65
C LEU A 544 10.77 -13.27 0.41
N ASN A 545 10.47 -13.45 1.70
CA ASN A 545 11.40 -13.22 2.81
C ASN A 545 12.27 -14.46 3.13
N ASN A 546 12.35 -15.42 2.21
CA ASN A 546 13.11 -16.67 2.32
C ASN A 546 12.72 -17.57 3.52
N GLN A 547 11.52 -17.39 4.09
CA GLN A 547 10.96 -18.22 5.17
C GLN A 547 10.07 -19.32 4.58
N ILE A 548 10.69 -20.22 3.80
CA ILE A 548 9.98 -21.18 2.95
C ILE A 548 9.09 -22.14 3.74
N GLN A 549 9.54 -22.65 4.88
CA GLN A 549 8.75 -23.56 5.73
C GLN A 549 7.50 -22.88 6.30
N THR A 550 7.63 -21.61 6.72
CA THR A 550 6.49 -20.80 7.15
C THR A 550 5.51 -20.60 5.99
N ALA A 551 6.00 -20.27 4.80
CA ALA A 551 5.15 -20.12 3.61
C ALA A 551 4.33 -21.38 3.31
N ILE A 552 4.97 -22.57 3.33
CA ILE A 552 4.28 -23.87 3.15
C ILE A 552 3.16 -24.04 4.18
N LYS A 553 3.45 -23.77 5.47
CA LYS A 553 2.44 -23.83 6.54
C LYS A 553 1.24 -22.93 6.25
N TYR A 554 1.47 -21.70 5.80
CA TYR A 554 0.40 -20.74 5.47
C TYR A 554 -0.47 -21.20 4.30
N PHE A 555 0.16 -21.69 3.23
CA PHE A 555 -0.57 -22.20 2.07
C PHE A 555 -1.34 -23.50 2.37
N GLU A 556 -0.70 -24.49 2.99
CA GLU A 556 -1.28 -25.82 3.17
C GLU A 556 -2.29 -25.87 4.33
N ASN A 557 -1.90 -25.40 5.52
CA ASN A 557 -2.68 -25.62 6.73
C ASN A 557 -3.82 -24.60 6.90
N TYR A 558 -3.72 -23.43 6.26
CA TYR A 558 -4.72 -22.36 6.38
C TYR A 558 -5.44 -22.09 5.06
N ALA A 559 -4.76 -21.59 4.03
CA ALA A 559 -5.41 -21.17 2.78
C ALA A 559 -6.09 -22.33 2.06
N LEU A 560 -5.36 -23.42 1.78
CA LEU A 560 -5.86 -24.57 1.03
C LEU A 560 -7.01 -25.28 1.77
N LYS A 561 -6.91 -25.40 3.10
CA LYS A 561 -7.94 -26.02 3.95
C LYS A 561 -9.26 -25.28 3.88
N ILE A 562 -9.24 -23.94 3.99
CA ILE A 562 -10.44 -23.11 3.89
C ILE A 562 -10.98 -23.15 2.46
N ALA A 563 -10.12 -22.97 1.46
CA ALA A 563 -10.50 -22.96 0.05
C ALA A 563 -11.20 -24.26 -0.36
N ARG A 564 -10.69 -25.43 0.06
CA ARG A 564 -11.33 -26.73 -0.19
C ARG A 564 -12.68 -26.86 0.51
N LYS A 565 -12.73 -26.54 1.82
CA LYS A 565 -13.97 -26.65 2.62
C LYS A 565 -15.09 -25.76 2.07
N ARG A 566 -14.74 -24.55 1.61
CA ARG A 566 -15.68 -23.56 1.05
C ARG A 566 -15.81 -23.62 -0.48
N ARG A 567 -15.11 -24.55 -1.14
CA ARG A 567 -15.09 -24.77 -2.59
C ARG A 567 -14.57 -23.58 -3.41
N TYR A 568 -13.77 -22.69 -2.82
CA TYR A 568 -13.16 -21.53 -3.49
C TYR A 568 -12.08 -21.99 -4.48
N LYS A 569 -12.52 -22.41 -5.68
CA LYS A 569 -11.65 -23.11 -6.64
C LYS A 569 -10.51 -22.25 -7.18
N ARG A 570 -10.69 -20.94 -7.29
CA ARG A 570 -9.62 -20.05 -7.78
C ARG A 570 -8.53 -19.90 -6.72
N GLU A 571 -8.92 -19.67 -5.47
CA GLU A 571 -8.04 -19.61 -4.30
C GLU A 571 -7.37 -20.96 -4.02
N GLU A 572 -8.06 -22.08 -4.25
CA GLU A 572 -7.47 -23.43 -4.19
C GLU A 572 -6.35 -23.59 -5.24
N ALA A 573 -6.58 -23.17 -6.49
CA ALA A 573 -5.54 -23.18 -7.52
C ALA A 573 -4.36 -22.27 -7.15
N LYS A 574 -4.62 -21.07 -6.63
CA LYS A 574 -3.56 -20.16 -6.16
C LYS A 574 -2.75 -20.72 -5.00
N ALA A 575 -3.39 -21.38 -4.03
CA ALA A 575 -2.69 -22.06 -2.94
C ALA A 575 -1.75 -23.14 -3.47
N TYR A 576 -2.18 -23.90 -4.47
CA TYR A 576 -1.34 -24.89 -5.13
C TYR A 576 -0.18 -24.30 -5.93
N LEU A 577 -0.40 -23.17 -6.61
CA LEU A 577 0.69 -22.43 -7.26
C LEU A 577 1.73 -21.98 -6.22
N GLY A 578 1.29 -21.37 -5.11
CA GLY A 578 2.16 -20.94 -4.02
C GLY A 578 2.93 -22.08 -3.36
N LEU A 579 2.28 -23.24 -3.15
CA LEU A 579 2.95 -24.47 -2.68
C LEU A 579 3.97 -24.98 -3.70
N GLY A 580 3.62 -25.00 -4.98
CA GLY A 580 4.55 -25.36 -6.05
C GLY A 580 5.80 -24.50 -6.04
N ASP A 581 5.64 -23.18 -5.88
CA ASP A 581 6.76 -22.25 -5.77
C ASP A 581 7.59 -22.47 -4.51
N ALA A 582 6.95 -22.64 -3.36
CA ALA A 582 7.63 -22.87 -2.09
C ALA A 582 8.42 -24.20 -2.09
N TYR A 583 7.82 -25.30 -2.56
CA TYR A 583 8.51 -26.59 -2.66
C TYR A 583 9.64 -26.59 -3.68
N ARG A 584 9.49 -25.86 -4.80
CA ARG A 584 10.56 -25.67 -5.79
C ARG A 584 11.76 -24.95 -5.16
N LEU A 585 11.52 -23.89 -4.39
CA LEU A 585 12.56 -23.18 -3.65
C LEU A 585 13.17 -24.02 -2.51
N ASN A 586 12.39 -24.92 -1.92
CA ASN A 586 12.86 -25.92 -0.94
C ASN A 586 13.57 -27.13 -1.58
N ASN A 587 13.88 -27.08 -2.89
CA ASN A 587 14.54 -28.14 -3.66
C ASN A 587 13.77 -29.48 -3.73
N GLN A 588 12.46 -29.48 -3.46
CA GLN A 588 11.59 -30.65 -3.56
C GLN A 588 10.82 -30.63 -4.88
N ILE A 589 11.54 -30.85 -5.99
CA ILE A 589 11.06 -30.58 -7.35
C ILE A 589 9.86 -31.46 -7.75
N GLN A 590 9.86 -32.74 -7.38
CA GLN A 590 8.75 -33.65 -7.70
C GLN A 590 7.45 -33.24 -7.00
N THR A 591 7.53 -32.87 -5.71
CA THR A 591 6.39 -32.34 -4.95
C THR A 591 5.88 -31.03 -5.56
N ALA A 592 6.80 -30.14 -5.99
CA ALA A 592 6.43 -28.91 -6.68
C ALA A 592 5.63 -29.18 -7.98
N ILE A 593 6.09 -30.11 -8.82
CA ILE A 593 5.40 -30.52 -10.06
C ILE A 593 3.98 -31.00 -9.75
N GLN A 594 3.81 -31.89 -8.76
CA GLN A 594 2.49 -32.39 -8.36
C GLN A 594 1.54 -31.26 -7.94
N HIS A 595 2.03 -30.22 -7.26
CA HIS A 595 1.20 -29.09 -6.89
C HIS A 595 0.85 -28.20 -8.09
N TYR A 596 1.79 -27.93 -8.99
CA TYR A 596 1.47 -27.19 -10.21
C TYR A 596 0.48 -27.96 -11.11
N GLU A 597 0.58 -29.28 -11.23
CA GLU A 597 -0.38 -30.11 -11.97
C GLU A 597 -1.78 -30.05 -11.34
N LYS A 598 -1.88 -30.07 -10.01
CA LYS A 598 -3.15 -29.87 -9.30
C LYS A 598 -3.73 -28.49 -9.60
N ALA A 599 -2.91 -27.43 -9.58
CA ALA A 599 -3.33 -26.09 -9.94
C ALA A 599 -3.82 -26.02 -11.40
N LEU A 600 -3.06 -26.60 -12.33
CA LEU A 600 -3.35 -26.63 -13.76
C LEU A 600 -4.68 -27.33 -14.04
N LYS A 601 -4.89 -28.52 -13.46
CA LYS A 601 -6.14 -29.29 -13.61
C LYS A 601 -7.37 -28.50 -13.14
N ILE A 602 -7.25 -27.76 -12.05
CA ILE A 602 -8.34 -26.89 -11.56
C ILE A 602 -8.55 -25.72 -12.51
N ALA A 603 -7.46 -25.07 -12.94
CA ALA A 603 -7.50 -23.89 -13.79
C ALA A 603 -8.09 -24.20 -15.17
N GLU A 604 -7.66 -25.28 -15.84
CA GLU A 604 -8.19 -25.72 -17.13
C GLU A 604 -9.67 -26.07 -17.04
N LYS A 605 -10.06 -26.87 -16.04
CA LYS A 605 -11.46 -27.27 -15.84
C LYS A 605 -12.39 -26.08 -15.60
N ARG A 606 -11.89 -25.00 -14.98
CA ARG A 606 -12.67 -23.79 -14.67
C ARG A 606 -12.41 -22.63 -15.65
N GLY A 607 -11.50 -22.81 -16.60
CA GLY A 607 -11.08 -21.79 -17.55
C GLY A 607 -10.30 -20.62 -16.93
N TYR A 608 -9.71 -20.77 -15.73
CA TYR A 608 -8.96 -19.71 -15.05
C TYR A 608 -7.63 -19.44 -15.77
N LYS A 609 -7.69 -18.68 -16.88
CA LYS A 609 -6.58 -18.55 -17.84
C LYS A 609 -5.31 -17.96 -17.25
N GLN A 610 -5.42 -17.07 -16.26
CA GLN A 610 -4.24 -16.53 -15.59
C GLN A 610 -3.55 -17.59 -14.72
N GLU A 611 -4.31 -18.30 -13.88
CA GLU A 611 -3.80 -19.40 -13.06
C GLU A 611 -3.30 -20.58 -13.91
N GLU A 612 -3.93 -20.88 -15.04
CA GLU A 612 -3.48 -21.86 -16.05
C GLU A 612 -2.11 -21.46 -16.63
N THR A 613 -1.97 -20.19 -17.00
CA THR A 613 -0.70 -19.63 -17.48
C THR A 613 0.39 -19.76 -16.42
N ASN A 614 0.10 -19.37 -15.17
CA ASN A 614 1.05 -19.45 -14.06
C ASN A 614 1.43 -20.88 -13.69
N ALA A 615 0.50 -21.84 -13.80
CA ALA A 615 0.80 -23.26 -13.60
C ALA A 615 1.76 -23.79 -14.68
N TYR A 616 1.54 -23.42 -15.94
CA TYR A 616 2.47 -23.75 -17.02
C TYR A 616 3.85 -23.10 -16.83
N LEU A 617 3.91 -21.83 -16.40
CA LEU A 617 5.19 -21.18 -16.04
C LEU A 617 5.91 -21.94 -14.92
N GLY A 618 5.22 -22.27 -13.83
CA GLY A 618 5.78 -23.00 -12.70
C GLY A 618 6.25 -24.41 -13.07
N LEU A 619 5.48 -25.14 -13.89
CA LEU A 619 5.91 -26.43 -14.46
C LEU A 619 7.15 -26.26 -15.35
N GLY A 620 7.20 -25.21 -16.16
CA GLY A 620 8.39 -24.87 -16.96
C GLY A 620 9.61 -24.64 -16.07
N ASP A 621 9.46 -23.87 -14.98
CA ASP A 621 10.54 -23.57 -14.05
C ASP A 621 11.02 -24.83 -13.31
N ALA A 622 10.11 -25.71 -12.89
CA ALA A 622 10.44 -26.96 -12.22
C ALA A 622 11.16 -27.95 -13.17
N HIS A 623 10.64 -28.16 -14.38
CA HIS A 623 11.24 -29.07 -15.37
C HIS A 623 12.60 -28.57 -15.88
N LYS A 624 12.78 -27.24 -16.00
CA LYS A 624 14.06 -26.63 -16.41
C LYS A 624 15.23 -27.00 -15.50
N LEU A 625 14.97 -27.29 -14.23
CA LEU A 625 16.01 -27.68 -13.26
C LEU A 625 16.59 -29.09 -13.53
N ASN A 626 15.89 -29.94 -14.28
CA ASN A 626 16.41 -31.22 -14.76
C ASN A 626 16.82 -31.09 -16.23
N LYS A 627 18.12 -31.27 -16.53
CA LYS A 627 18.66 -31.15 -17.90
C LYS A 627 17.93 -32.04 -18.92
N GLN A 628 17.46 -33.22 -18.53
CA GLN A 628 16.75 -34.15 -19.42
C GLN A 628 15.34 -33.65 -19.77
N LEU A 629 14.73 -32.80 -18.93
CA LEU A 629 13.34 -32.34 -19.07
C LEU A 629 13.25 -30.92 -19.64
N ILE A 630 14.35 -30.32 -20.10
CA ILE A 630 14.35 -29.01 -20.76
C ILE A 630 13.41 -28.96 -21.98
N PRO A 631 13.31 -29.99 -22.85
CA PRO A 631 12.32 -29.99 -23.94
C PRO A 631 10.88 -29.85 -23.44
N THR A 632 10.53 -30.54 -22.35
CA THR A 632 9.22 -30.44 -21.69
C THR A 632 9.00 -29.05 -21.10
N ALA A 633 10.03 -28.45 -20.48
CA ALA A 633 9.96 -27.07 -19.99
C ALA A 633 9.63 -26.08 -21.12
N ILE A 634 10.29 -26.21 -22.29
CA ILE A 634 10.01 -25.38 -23.47
C ILE A 634 8.55 -25.51 -23.92
N GLN A 635 7.99 -26.73 -23.93
CA GLN A 635 6.58 -26.93 -24.29
C GLN A 635 5.65 -26.21 -23.32
N HIS A 636 5.90 -26.28 -22.01
CA HIS A 636 5.11 -25.57 -21.01
C HIS A 636 5.20 -24.04 -21.17
N TYR A 637 6.40 -23.48 -21.36
CA TYR A 637 6.53 -22.04 -21.60
C TYR A 637 5.86 -21.59 -22.90
N LYS A 638 5.89 -22.40 -23.97
CA LYS A 638 5.17 -22.10 -25.22
C LYS A 638 3.66 -22.03 -25.00
N LYS A 639 3.09 -22.98 -24.24
CA LYS A 639 1.66 -22.96 -23.87
C LYS A 639 1.32 -21.72 -23.03
N ALA A 640 2.14 -21.41 -22.02
CA ALA A 640 1.97 -20.19 -21.22
C ALA A 640 2.01 -18.93 -22.09
N LEU A 641 2.97 -18.85 -23.01
CA LEU A 641 3.13 -17.72 -23.93
C LEU A 641 1.92 -17.53 -24.85
N GLU A 642 1.39 -18.62 -25.41
CA GLU A 642 0.21 -18.61 -26.28
C GLU A 642 -1.01 -18.02 -25.55
N ILE A 643 -1.29 -18.50 -24.34
CA ILE A 643 -2.41 -18.01 -23.53
C ILE A 643 -2.18 -16.54 -23.15
N ALA A 644 -0.98 -16.22 -22.66
CA ALA A 644 -0.63 -14.87 -22.21
C ALA A 644 -0.79 -13.84 -23.34
N LYS A 645 -0.32 -14.15 -24.55
CA LYS A 645 -0.47 -13.29 -25.73
C LYS A 645 -1.94 -13.07 -26.11
N ARG A 646 -2.72 -14.14 -26.20
CA ARG A 646 -4.15 -14.07 -26.56
C ARG A 646 -4.96 -13.25 -25.55
N ARG A 647 -4.59 -13.30 -24.26
CA ARG A 647 -5.27 -12.59 -23.18
C ARG A 647 -4.65 -11.24 -22.81
N GLY A 648 -3.50 -10.90 -23.40
CA GLY A 648 -2.75 -9.68 -23.09
C GLY A 648 -2.10 -9.67 -21.71
N TYR A 649 -1.85 -10.84 -21.11
CA TYR A 649 -1.18 -10.98 -19.80
C TYR A 649 0.32 -10.66 -19.95
N ARG A 650 0.68 -9.37 -20.00
CA ARG A 650 2.03 -8.92 -20.37
C ARG A 650 3.12 -9.37 -19.40
N GLN A 651 2.78 -9.47 -18.12
CA GLN A 651 3.69 -9.95 -17.08
C GLN A 651 4.04 -11.42 -17.29
N GLU A 652 3.03 -12.26 -17.52
CA GLU A 652 3.17 -13.68 -17.80
C GLU A 652 3.79 -13.94 -19.18
N GLU A 653 3.47 -13.12 -20.19
CA GLU A 653 4.10 -13.13 -21.52
C GLU A 653 5.61 -12.91 -21.40
N THR A 654 6.01 -11.91 -20.60
CA THR A 654 7.42 -11.64 -20.30
C THR A 654 8.08 -12.83 -19.60
N ASN A 655 7.44 -13.39 -18.57
CA ASN A 655 7.97 -14.54 -17.83
C ASN A 655 8.16 -15.76 -18.73
N ALA A 656 7.22 -16.02 -19.64
CA ALA A 656 7.34 -17.11 -20.61
C ALA A 656 8.51 -16.88 -21.57
N TYR A 657 8.71 -15.64 -22.04
CA TYR A 657 9.87 -15.31 -22.87
C TYR A 657 11.21 -15.47 -22.14
N LEU A 658 11.31 -15.00 -20.89
CA LEU A 658 12.50 -15.19 -20.06
C LEU A 658 12.78 -16.69 -19.82
N GLY A 659 11.75 -17.48 -19.50
CA GLY A 659 11.86 -18.92 -19.32
C GLY A 659 12.29 -19.67 -20.59
N LEU A 660 11.75 -19.28 -21.76
CA LEU A 660 12.20 -19.80 -23.06
C LEU A 660 13.66 -19.44 -23.35
N GLY A 661 14.05 -18.18 -23.10
CA GLY A 661 15.42 -17.73 -23.24
C GLY A 661 16.39 -18.59 -22.40
N ASP A 662 16.06 -18.80 -21.13
CA ASP A 662 16.85 -19.66 -20.25
C ASP A 662 16.93 -21.11 -20.77
N SER A 663 15.80 -21.69 -21.17
CA SER A 663 15.77 -23.08 -21.64
C SER A 663 16.56 -23.28 -22.93
N TYR A 664 16.45 -22.37 -23.91
CA TYR A 664 17.23 -22.44 -25.14
C TYR A 664 18.72 -22.20 -24.90
N ARG A 665 19.07 -21.30 -23.96
CA ARG A 665 20.45 -21.09 -23.52
C ARG A 665 21.05 -22.37 -22.91
N LEU A 666 20.30 -23.06 -22.04
CA LEU A 666 20.73 -24.34 -21.45
C LEU A 666 20.88 -25.46 -22.49
N LYS A 667 20.08 -25.44 -23.57
CA LYS A 667 20.27 -26.33 -24.74
C LYS A 667 21.41 -25.90 -25.68
N LYS A 668 22.10 -24.80 -25.40
CA LYS A 668 23.14 -24.19 -26.24
C LYS A 668 22.64 -23.64 -27.60
N HIS A 669 21.33 -23.41 -27.76
CA HIS A 669 20.78 -22.66 -28.90
C HIS A 669 20.81 -21.16 -28.60
N ILE A 670 22.01 -20.58 -28.61
CA ILE A 670 22.27 -19.24 -28.09
C ILE A 670 21.50 -18.15 -28.87
N GLN A 671 21.45 -18.23 -30.20
CA GLN A 671 20.76 -17.22 -31.01
C GLN A 671 19.25 -17.16 -30.71
N THR A 672 18.59 -18.31 -30.59
CA THR A 672 17.18 -18.40 -30.21
C THR A 672 16.93 -17.88 -28.79
N ALA A 673 17.89 -18.09 -27.87
CA ALA A 673 17.80 -17.53 -26.53
C ALA A 673 17.82 -15.99 -26.54
N ILE A 674 18.73 -15.39 -27.33
CA ILE A 674 18.84 -13.92 -27.51
C ILE A 674 17.51 -13.36 -28.00
N GLU A 675 16.94 -13.92 -29.07
CA GLU A 675 15.66 -13.45 -29.62
C GLU A 675 14.51 -13.45 -28.59
N HIS A 676 14.48 -14.45 -27.70
CA HIS A 676 13.46 -14.54 -26.67
C HIS A 676 13.69 -13.49 -25.57
N TYR A 677 14.93 -13.26 -25.14
CA TYR A 677 15.22 -12.20 -24.18
C TYR A 677 14.98 -10.80 -24.75
N GLU A 678 15.29 -10.54 -26.02
CA GLU A 678 14.98 -9.27 -26.69
C GLU A 678 13.47 -9.02 -26.75
N LYS A 679 12.68 -10.06 -27.05
CA LYS A 679 11.20 -9.97 -27.00
C LYS A 679 10.71 -9.64 -25.59
N ALA A 680 11.29 -10.24 -24.55
CA ALA A 680 10.99 -9.87 -23.17
C ALA A 680 11.38 -8.41 -22.88
N LEU A 681 12.60 -8.00 -23.27
CA LEU A 681 13.16 -6.66 -23.05
C LEU A 681 12.29 -5.57 -23.69
N LYS A 682 11.79 -5.81 -24.90
CA LYS A 682 10.88 -4.88 -25.61
C LYS A 682 9.57 -4.64 -24.85
N ILE A 683 9.01 -5.68 -24.23
CA ILE A 683 7.76 -5.57 -23.47
C ILE A 683 7.99 -4.80 -22.17
N VAL A 684 9.05 -5.13 -21.43
CA VAL A 684 9.34 -4.54 -20.11
C VAL A 684 9.77 -3.08 -20.20
N LYS A 685 10.55 -2.69 -21.23
CA LYS A 685 10.93 -1.28 -21.46
C LYS A 685 9.71 -0.40 -21.73
N LYS A 686 8.77 -0.87 -22.56
CA LYS A 686 7.53 -0.13 -22.87
C LYS A 686 6.62 0.08 -21.65
N ARG A 687 6.75 -0.79 -20.64
CA ARG A 687 5.89 -0.82 -19.45
C ARG A 687 6.58 -0.34 -18.18
N GLU A 688 7.87 0.00 -18.28
CA GLU A 688 8.71 0.41 -17.16
C GLU A 688 8.80 -0.67 -16.05
N TYR A 689 8.79 -1.95 -16.43
CA TYR A 689 8.96 -3.06 -15.50
C TYR A 689 10.43 -3.29 -15.15
N LYS A 690 11.00 -2.39 -14.36
CA LYS A 690 12.43 -2.27 -14.10
C LYS A 690 13.09 -3.56 -13.59
N ARG A 691 12.48 -4.25 -12.61
CA ARG A 691 13.03 -5.52 -12.10
C ARG A 691 13.10 -6.62 -13.17
N LYS A 692 12.13 -6.67 -14.08
CA LYS A 692 12.13 -7.65 -15.18
C LYS A 692 13.03 -7.23 -16.33
N GLU A 693 13.20 -5.94 -16.52
CA GLU A 693 14.21 -5.37 -17.42
C GLU A 693 15.62 -5.77 -16.97
N THR A 694 15.91 -5.69 -15.67
CA THR A 694 17.14 -6.23 -15.08
C THR A 694 17.31 -7.70 -15.45
N ASN A 695 16.32 -8.56 -15.18
CA ASN A 695 16.40 -10.00 -15.48
C ASN A 695 16.58 -10.31 -16.97
N ALA A 696 15.93 -9.56 -17.87
CA ALA A 696 16.11 -9.71 -19.31
C ALA A 696 17.54 -9.36 -19.74
N ASN A 697 18.11 -8.27 -19.21
CA ASN A 697 19.50 -7.89 -19.47
C ASN A 697 20.49 -8.92 -18.89
N LEU A 698 20.26 -9.43 -17.68
CA LEU A 698 21.08 -10.51 -17.12
C LEU A 698 21.05 -11.78 -18.00
N GLY A 699 19.89 -12.12 -18.55
CA GLY A 699 19.72 -13.23 -19.49
C GLY A 699 20.44 -13.02 -20.83
N LEU A 700 20.34 -11.81 -21.40
CA LEU A 700 21.07 -11.41 -22.61
C LEU A 700 22.58 -11.47 -22.38
N GLY A 701 23.06 -10.90 -21.28
CA GLY A 701 24.49 -10.96 -20.92
C GLY A 701 25.00 -12.40 -20.84
N ASP A 702 24.23 -13.31 -20.24
CA ASP A 702 24.59 -14.73 -20.19
C ASP A 702 24.64 -15.38 -21.57
N ALA A 703 23.74 -15.02 -22.48
CA ALA A 703 23.72 -15.54 -23.84
C ALA A 703 24.93 -15.03 -24.66
N TYR A 704 25.23 -13.73 -24.61
CA TYR A 704 26.38 -13.14 -25.29
C TYR A 704 27.71 -13.64 -24.72
N ARG A 705 27.81 -13.84 -23.40
CA ARG A 705 28.99 -14.44 -22.77
C ARG A 705 29.24 -15.87 -23.27
N LEU A 706 28.19 -16.67 -23.46
CA LEU A 706 28.31 -18.01 -24.05
C LEU A 706 28.62 -17.99 -25.56
N LYS A 707 28.35 -16.87 -26.24
CA LYS A 707 28.76 -16.60 -27.62
C LYS A 707 30.23 -16.11 -27.71
N ASN A 708 30.90 -15.94 -26.57
CA ASN A 708 32.22 -15.30 -26.42
C ASN A 708 32.26 -13.82 -26.83
N ASP A 709 31.10 -13.16 -26.86
CA ASP A 709 31.01 -11.71 -27.05
C ASP A 709 30.98 -11.03 -25.68
N PHE A 710 32.16 -10.98 -25.06
CA PHE A 710 32.30 -10.50 -23.68
C PHE A 710 31.99 -9.00 -23.54
N GLN A 711 32.24 -8.20 -24.57
CA GLN A 711 31.95 -6.76 -24.55
C GLN A 711 30.44 -6.50 -24.46
N VAL A 712 29.65 -7.12 -25.33
CA VAL A 712 28.18 -6.98 -25.30
C VAL A 712 27.60 -7.60 -24.03
N ALA A 713 28.18 -8.71 -23.55
CA ALA A 713 27.77 -9.31 -22.29
C ALA A 713 27.95 -8.36 -21.10
N ILE A 714 29.13 -7.73 -20.99
CA ILE A 714 29.45 -6.76 -19.93
C ILE A 714 28.51 -5.55 -20.00
N GLN A 715 28.20 -5.03 -21.19
CA GLN A 715 27.25 -3.93 -21.35
C GLN A 715 25.88 -4.27 -20.75
N HIS A 716 25.31 -5.43 -21.11
CA HIS A 716 24.03 -5.86 -20.57
C HIS A 716 24.07 -6.08 -19.06
N TYR A 717 25.13 -6.68 -18.52
CA TYR A 717 25.25 -6.84 -17.07
C TYR A 717 25.39 -5.50 -16.33
N ASN A 718 26.10 -4.52 -16.91
CA ASN A 718 26.19 -3.18 -16.34
C ASN A 718 24.83 -2.46 -16.34
N THR A 719 24.07 -2.54 -17.45
CA THR A 719 22.70 -2.00 -17.49
C THR A 719 21.81 -2.67 -16.44
N ALA A 720 21.92 -4.00 -16.28
CA ALA A 720 21.19 -4.71 -15.23
C ALA A 720 21.58 -4.23 -13.83
N LEU A 721 22.89 -4.06 -13.58
CA LEU A 721 23.42 -3.58 -12.30
C LEU A 721 22.94 -2.15 -11.98
N GLU A 722 22.95 -1.25 -12.96
CA GLU A 722 22.50 0.13 -12.82
C GLU A 722 21.03 0.20 -12.43
N ILE A 723 20.16 -0.49 -13.18
CA ILE A 723 18.73 -0.56 -12.88
C ILE A 723 18.49 -1.16 -11.48
N ALA A 724 19.24 -2.21 -11.14
CA ALA A 724 19.13 -2.86 -9.84
C ALA A 724 19.52 -1.94 -8.67
N ARG A 725 20.59 -1.15 -8.84
CA ARG A 725 21.03 -0.16 -7.83
C ARG A 725 20.02 0.97 -7.68
N GLU A 726 19.58 1.56 -8.79
CA GLU A 726 18.60 2.66 -8.81
C GLU A 726 17.31 2.29 -8.07
N HIS A 727 16.85 1.05 -8.21
CA HIS A 727 15.57 0.59 -7.66
C HIS A 727 15.69 -0.26 -6.39
N GLY A 728 16.90 -0.42 -5.84
CA GLY A 728 17.16 -1.20 -4.63
C GLY A 728 16.91 -2.71 -4.78
N TYR A 729 17.05 -3.28 -5.97
CA TYR A 729 16.92 -4.71 -6.24
C TYR A 729 18.19 -5.46 -5.83
N LYS A 730 18.41 -5.56 -4.52
CA LYS A 730 19.65 -6.08 -3.92
C LYS A 730 20.02 -7.50 -4.36
N GLN A 731 19.05 -8.37 -4.60
CA GLN A 731 19.32 -9.72 -5.09
C GLN A 731 19.85 -9.70 -6.53
N GLU A 732 19.17 -8.96 -7.43
CA GLU A 732 19.56 -8.81 -8.82
C GLU A 732 20.89 -8.05 -8.97
N GLU A 733 21.18 -7.11 -8.07
CA GLU A 733 22.49 -6.45 -7.94
C GLU A 733 23.61 -7.47 -7.67
N THR A 734 23.44 -8.33 -6.67
CA THR A 734 24.38 -9.43 -6.37
C THR A 734 24.57 -10.35 -7.59
N GLU A 735 23.48 -10.73 -8.27
CA GLU A 735 23.56 -11.58 -9.45
C GLU A 735 24.29 -10.89 -10.62
N ALA A 736 24.08 -9.59 -10.83
CA ALA A 736 24.79 -8.82 -11.84
C ALA A 736 26.29 -8.81 -11.57
N HIS A 737 26.70 -8.58 -10.32
CA HIS A 737 28.10 -8.62 -9.90
C HIS A 737 28.74 -10.00 -10.12
N ILE A 738 28.08 -11.10 -9.73
CA ILE A 738 28.58 -12.46 -9.98
C ILE A 738 28.78 -12.70 -11.48
N ARG A 739 27.81 -12.30 -12.31
CA ARG A 739 27.86 -12.51 -13.77
C ARG A 739 28.92 -11.63 -14.45
N LEU A 740 29.11 -10.39 -13.99
CA LEU A 740 30.24 -9.52 -14.39
C LEU A 740 31.57 -10.18 -14.02
N GLY A 741 31.70 -10.70 -12.79
CA GLY A 741 32.88 -11.45 -12.36
C GLY A 741 33.19 -12.65 -13.26
N HIS A 742 32.16 -13.38 -13.69
CA HIS A 742 32.30 -14.48 -14.65
C HIS A 742 32.77 -13.99 -16.02
N ALA A 743 32.20 -12.90 -16.54
CA ALA A 743 32.57 -12.34 -17.83
C ALA A 743 34.01 -11.83 -17.85
N TYR A 744 34.41 -11.04 -16.85
CA TYR A 744 35.78 -10.52 -16.74
C TYR A 744 36.81 -11.63 -16.55
N ARG A 745 36.50 -12.67 -15.75
CA ARG A 745 37.39 -13.83 -15.62
C ARG A 745 37.66 -14.50 -16.97
N GLN A 746 36.63 -14.63 -17.80
CA GLN A 746 36.73 -15.25 -19.13
C GLN A 746 37.35 -14.31 -20.17
N ASN A 747 37.30 -13.00 -19.94
CA ASN A 747 37.91 -11.95 -20.76
C ASN A 747 39.30 -11.52 -20.24
N ASN A 748 40.04 -12.40 -19.55
CA ASN A 748 41.38 -12.18 -18.98
C ASN A 748 41.54 -11.04 -17.93
N GLY A 749 40.44 -10.44 -17.44
CA GLY A 749 40.42 -9.42 -16.38
C GLY A 749 40.29 -10.02 -14.97
N ILE A 750 41.30 -10.75 -14.49
CA ILE A 750 41.23 -11.49 -13.22
C ILE A 750 41.01 -10.57 -12.01
N GLN A 751 41.66 -9.41 -11.95
CA GLN A 751 41.51 -8.46 -10.83
C GLN A 751 40.11 -7.84 -10.78
N THR A 752 39.58 -7.41 -11.93
CA THR A 752 38.20 -6.89 -12.05
C THR A 752 37.17 -7.96 -11.70
N ALA A 753 37.44 -9.22 -12.03
CA ALA A 753 36.60 -10.34 -11.64
C ALA A 753 36.54 -10.54 -10.12
N ILE A 754 37.70 -10.50 -9.44
CA ILE A 754 37.78 -10.60 -7.97
C ILE A 754 36.98 -9.48 -7.32
N ARG A 755 37.13 -8.23 -7.78
CA ARG A 755 36.38 -7.07 -7.26
C ARG A 755 34.88 -7.31 -7.31
N HIS A 756 34.35 -7.73 -8.46
CA HIS A 756 32.91 -7.99 -8.60
C HIS A 756 32.43 -9.19 -7.78
N TYR A 757 33.24 -10.24 -7.60
CA TYR A 757 32.87 -11.29 -6.65
C TYR A 757 32.90 -10.79 -5.19
N GLY A 758 33.81 -9.87 -4.85
CA GLY A 758 33.83 -9.21 -3.53
C GLY A 758 32.57 -8.40 -3.27
N GLU A 759 32.17 -7.53 -4.21
CA GLU A 759 30.91 -6.78 -4.14
C GLU A 759 29.70 -7.71 -4.00
N ALA A 760 29.67 -8.82 -4.75
CA ALA A 760 28.63 -9.82 -4.64
C ALA A 760 28.61 -10.55 -3.28
N PHE A 761 29.79 -10.86 -2.72
CA PHE A 761 29.90 -11.53 -1.42
C PHE A 761 29.33 -10.65 -0.31
N GLU A 762 29.76 -9.39 -0.26
CA GLU A 762 29.29 -8.41 0.73
C GLU A 762 27.78 -8.19 0.63
N THR A 763 27.28 -7.93 -0.58
CA THR A 763 25.86 -7.70 -0.83
C THR A 763 25.01 -8.93 -0.52
N ALA A 764 25.53 -10.15 -0.74
CA ALA A 764 24.86 -11.40 -0.37
C ALA A 764 24.86 -11.65 1.14
N LYS A 765 25.95 -11.32 1.84
CA LYS A 765 26.11 -11.44 3.29
C LYS A 765 25.14 -10.51 4.03
N GLU A 766 25.02 -9.26 3.58
CA GLU A 766 24.05 -8.28 4.09
C GLU A 766 22.59 -8.77 3.96
N GLN A 767 22.27 -9.49 2.86
CA GLN A 767 20.95 -10.08 2.63
C GLN A 767 20.70 -11.39 3.39
N GLY A 768 21.72 -11.96 4.06
CA GLY A 768 21.65 -13.31 4.62
C GLY A 768 21.50 -14.42 3.56
N HIS A 769 21.88 -14.14 2.30
CA HIS A 769 21.66 -15.02 1.17
C HIS A 769 22.82 -16.02 0.99
N LYS A 770 22.96 -16.95 1.95
CA LYS A 770 24.08 -17.90 2.12
C LYS A 770 24.54 -18.62 0.83
N ARG A 771 23.62 -18.91 -0.09
CA ARG A 771 23.96 -19.55 -1.36
C ARG A 771 24.79 -18.63 -2.26
N LEU A 772 24.39 -17.37 -2.42
CA LEU A 772 25.09 -16.40 -3.27
C LEU A 772 26.41 -15.99 -2.61
N GLU A 773 26.41 -15.85 -1.29
CA GLU A 773 27.60 -15.66 -0.47
C GLU A 773 28.63 -16.76 -0.74
N ASN A 774 28.23 -18.04 -0.63
CA ASN A 774 29.12 -19.17 -0.90
C ASN A 774 29.61 -19.21 -2.35
N VAL A 775 28.75 -18.86 -3.33
CA VAL A 775 29.16 -18.80 -4.74
C VAL A 775 30.23 -17.74 -4.95
N ALA A 776 30.03 -16.54 -4.41
CA ALA A 776 30.99 -15.44 -4.50
C ALA A 776 32.29 -15.78 -3.77
N LYS A 777 32.21 -16.30 -2.53
CA LYS A 777 33.36 -16.75 -1.72
C LYS A 777 34.18 -17.81 -2.44
N ASN A 778 33.54 -18.87 -2.93
CA ASN A 778 34.23 -19.94 -3.66
C ASN A 778 34.87 -19.42 -4.96
N ALA A 779 34.24 -18.45 -5.64
CA ALA A 779 34.81 -17.84 -6.84
C ALA A 779 36.08 -17.02 -6.53
N ILE A 780 36.09 -16.29 -5.41
CA ILE A 780 37.26 -15.57 -4.90
C ILE A 780 38.38 -16.57 -4.55
N GLU A 781 38.10 -17.57 -3.70
CA GLU A 781 39.10 -18.56 -3.27
C GLU A 781 39.74 -19.31 -4.45
N ASN A 782 38.95 -19.70 -5.45
CA ASN A 782 39.44 -20.37 -6.64
C ASN A 782 40.35 -19.47 -7.49
N LEU A 783 40.05 -18.17 -7.58
CA LEU A 783 40.90 -17.23 -8.32
C LEU A 783 42.17 -16.87 -7.55
N SER A 784 42.11 -16.74 -6.22
CA SER A 784 43.27 -16.53 -5.37
C SER A 784 44.27 -17.70 -5.47
N LYS A 785 43.79 -18.95 -5.48
CA LYS A 785 44.63 -20.14 -5.72
C LYS A 785 45.29 -20.18 -7.10
N ILE A 786 44.62 -19.68 -8.14
CA ILE A 786 45.20 -19.57 -9.49
C ILE A 786 46.33 -18.52 -9.51
N ILE A 787 46.19 -17.44 -8.75
CA ILE A 787 47.23 -16.41 -8.60
C ILE A 787 48.44 -16.99 -7.82
N GLU A 788 48.20 -17.70 -6.72
CA GLU A 788 49.25 -18.37 -5.93
C GLU A 788 49.99 -19.46 -6.71
N GLY A 789 49.27 -20.30 -7.47
CA GLY A 789 49.88 -21.33 -8.32
C GLY A 789 50.65 -20.78 -9.54
N ARG A 790 50.27 -19.60 -10.06
CA ARG A 790 51.08 -18.87 -11.04
C ARG A 790 52.36 -18.30 -10.41
N ASN A 791 52.30 -17.89 -9.15
CA ASN A 791 53.45 -17.42 -8.39
C ASN A 791 54.41 -18.56 -7.98
N GLU A 792 53.93 -19.79 -7.77
CA GLU A 792 54.78 -20.96 -7.51
C GLU A 792 55.47 -21.50 -8.78
N LYS A 793 54.80 -21.49 -9.95
CA LYS A 793 55.46 -21.77 -11.24
C LYS A 793 56.51 -20.71 -11.63
N ALA A 794 56.38 -19.48 -11.14
CA ALA A 794 57.39 -18.44 -11.28
C ALA A 794 58.57 -18.59 -10.28
N LYS A 795 58.42 -19.41 -9.24
CA LYS A 795 59.50 -19.71 -8.27
C LYS A 795 60.42 -20.85 -8.73
N SER A 796 60.00 -21.72 -9.65
CA SER A 796 60.83 -22.83 -10.18
C SER A 796 61.72 -22.50 -11.39
N SER A 797 61.71 -21.26 -11.89
CA SER A 797 62.59 -20.81 -12.98
C SER A 797 63.58 -19.70 -12.59
N LYS A 798 63.99 -19.63 -11.32
CA LYS A 798 65.06 -18.73 -10.87
C LYS A 798 66.44 -19.41 -10.93
N LYS A 799 67.00 -19.52 -12.13
CA LYS A 799 68.45 -19.70 -12.33
C LYS A 799 68.95 -18.99 -13.59
N ALA A 800 68.62 -17.71 -13.71
CA ALA A 800 69.32 -16.75 -14.56
C ALA A 800 68.93 -15.34 -14.10
N GLN A 801 69.49 -14.90 -12.97
CA GLN A 801 69.48 -13.50 -12.61
C GLN A 801 70.79 -12.89 -13.10
N LYS A 802 70.74 -12.20 -14.25
CA LYS A 802 71.57 -11.03 -14.53
C LYS A 802 71.05 -10.33 -15.78
N PHE A 803 70.89 -9.01 -15.64
CA PHE A 803 70.37 -8.03 -16.61
C PHE A 803 68.84 -7.86 -16.66
N ALA A 804 68.33 -6.97 -15.81
CA ALA A 804 67.67 -5.76 -16.28
C ALA A 804 67.68 -4.71 -15.15
N LYS A 805 68.49 -3.67 -15.34
CA LYS A 805 68.43 -2.43 -14.56
C LYS A 805 67.10 -1.74 -14.87
N ASN A 806 66.60 -1.02 -13.86
CA ASN A 806 65.66 0.08 -13.97
C ASN A 806 65.79 0.85 -15.30
N THR A 807 64.69 0.95 -16.02
CA THR A 807 64.36 2.14 -16.78
C THR A 807 62.89 2.46 -16.53
N ASN A 808 62.62 3.42 -15.63
CA ASN A 808 61.29 3.98 -15.39
C ASN A 808 60.83 4.93 -16.51
N THR A 809 61.53 4.94 -17.65
CA THR A 809 61.27 5.80 -18.80
C THR A 809 61.26 5.00 -20.09
N GLU A 810 60.11 4.93 -20.75
CA GLU A 810 60.02 4.54 -22.17
C GLU A 810 60.06 5.80 -23.02
N SER A 811 60.91 5.81 -24.05
CA SER A 811 60.92 6.85 -25.08
C SER A 811 60.23 6.34 -26.34
N LEU A 812 59.15 6.99 -26.76
CA LEU A 812 58.44 6.70 -28.00
C LEU A 812 58.42 7.98 -28.86
N GLY A 813 59.44 8.16 -29.71
CA GLY A 813 59.68 9.42 -30.42
C GLY A 813 60.42 10.44 -29.54
N SER A 814 60.09 11.74 -29.65
CA SER A 814 60.78 12.83 -28.92
C SER A 814 60.38 13.02 -27.45
N TRP A 815 59.59 12.12 -26.86
CA TRP A 815 58.97 12.30 -25.55
C TRP A 815 59.33 11.15 -24.59
N LYS A 816 59.74 11.51 -23.36
CA LYS A 816 59.98 10.59 -22.24
C LYS A 816 58.69 10.40 -21.46
N TRP A 817 58.39 9.20 -20.95
CA TRP A 817 57.27 8.97 -20.02
C TRP A 817 57.76 8.27 -18.75
N GLU A 818 57.62 8.93 -17.59
CA GLU A 818 57.81 8.34 -16.27
C GLU A 818 56.54 7.61 -15.79
N LYS A 819 56.56 6.28 -15.81
CA LYS A 819 55.41 5.44 -15.45
C LYS A 819 55.16 5.44 -13.95
N ARG A 820 54.21 6.24 -13.46
CA ARG A 820 53.89 6.34 -12.02
C ARG A 820 52.54 5.71 -11.68
N SER A 821 51.48 6.09 -12.39
CA SER A 821 50.12 5.62 -12.18
C SER A 821 49.99 4.11 -12.37
N ILE A 822 49.14 3.50 -11.54
CA ILE A 822 48.79 2.08 -11.60
C ILE A 822 47.42 1.93 -12.26
N VAL A 823 46.43 2.69 -11.81
CA VAL A 823 45.03 2.66 -12.25
C VAL A 823 44.87 3.21 -13.66
N HIS A 824 45.58 4.27 -14.03
CA HIS A 824 45.42 4.95 -15.32
C HIS A 824 46.47 4.57 -16.37
N ARG A 825 47.39 3.66 -16.03
CA ARG A 825 48.51 3.24 -16.89
C ARG A 825 48.08 2.83 -18.29
N GLU A 826 47.03 2.02 -18.40
CA GLU A 826 46.54 1.57 -19.71
C GLU A 826 46.04 2.74 -20.57
N LYS A 827 45.46 3.78 -19.97
CA LYS A 827 45.03 4.99 -20.69
C LYS A 827 46.23 5.78 -21.21
N PHE A 828 47.34 5.84 -20.48
CA PHE A 828 48.58 6.46 -20.97
C PHE A 828 49.23 5.68 -22.13
N ILE A 829 49.26 4.34 -22.03
CA ILE A 829 49.74 3.49 -23.13
C ILE A 829 48.89 3.73 -24.38
N LYS A 830 47.57 3.75 -24.22
CA LYS A 830 46.63 4.02 -25.30
C LYS A 830 46.78 5.44 -25.84
N LEU A 831 46.97 6.45 -25.00
CA LEU A 831 47.12 7.84 -25.43
C LEU A 831 48.36 8.00 -26.32
N LEU A 832 49.45 7.31 -25.97
CA LEU A 832 50.68 7.27 -26.76
C LEU A 832 50.54 6.53 -28.09
N GLN A 833 49.75 5.45 -28.14
CA GLN A 833 49.47 4.70 -29.38
C GLN A 833 48.47 5.45 -30.27
N TYR A 834 47.35 5.85 -29.69
CA TYR A 834 46.29 6.60 -30.36
C TYR A 834 46.79 7.92 -30.95
N GLY A 835 47.66 8.65 -30.22
CA GLY A 835 48.26 9.86 -30.75
C GLY A 835 49.25 9.67 -31.90
N LYS A 836 49.69 8.44 -32.18
CA LYS A 836 50.43 8.11 -33.41
C LYS A 836 49.48 7.84 -34.57
N ASP A 837 48.39 7.13 -34.31
CA ASP A 837 47.44 6.71 -35.33
C ASP A 837 46.49 7.85 -35.75
N TYR A 838 46.19 8.78 -34.83
CA TYR A 838 45.27 9.90 -35.00
C TYR A 838 45.85 11.21 -34.42
N PRO A 839 46.93 11.75 -35.03
CA PRO A 839 47.63 12.92 -34.49
C PRO A 839 46.75 14.18 -34.41
N ASP A 840 45.79 14.34 -35.32
CA ASP A 840 44.88 15.50 -35.38
C ASP A 840 43.87 15.55 -34.21
N GLU A 841 43.66 14.43 -33.50
CA GLU A 841 42.76 14.35 -32.34
C GLU A 841 43.47 14.64 -30.99
N ILE A 842 44.79 14.82 -31.01
CA ILE A 842 45.60 15.16 -29.83
C ILE A 842 45.75 16.67 -29.72
N LYS A 843 45.35 17.23 -28.57
CA LYS A 843 45.59 18.64 -28.23
C LYS A 843 46.87 18.77 -27.41
N ASP A 844 47.71 19.76 -27.74
CA ASP A 844 48.79 20.24 -26.86
C ASP A 844 48.25 21.41 -26.04
N VAL A 845 47.97 21.15 -24.76
CA VAL A 845 47.50 22.13 -23.79
C VAL A 845 48.70 22.58 -22.98
N ASN A 846 49.34 23.67 -23.43
CA ASN A 846 50.53 24.27 -22.82
C ASN A 846 51.58 23.24 -22.35
N GLY A 847 51.94 22.32 -23.24
CA GLY A 847 52.96 21.29 -23.01
C GLY A 847 52.43 19.97 -22.46
N VAL A 848 51.11 19.79 -22.36
CA VAL A 848 50.47 18.52 -21.97
C VAL A 848 49.65 17.98 -23.13
N ARG A 849 49.99 16.79 -23.60
CA ARG A 849 49.23 16.08 -24.63
C ARG A 849 48.00 15.43 -24.02
N VAL A 850 46.84 15.71 -24.59
CA VAL A 850 45.55 15.17 -24.14
C VAL A 850 44.66 14.85 -25.34
N CYS A 851 43.89 13.77 -25.24
CA CYS A 851 42.78 13.48 -26.14
C CYS A 851 41.46 13.58 -25.35
N CYS A 852 40.54 14.42 -25.82
CA CYS A 852 39.27 14.68 -25.11
C CYS A 852 38.15 13.68 -25.47
N SER A 853 38.49 12.44 -25.80
CA SER A 853 37.53 11.36 -26.08
C SER A 853 37.13 10.61 -24.80
N GLU A 854 35.97 9.93 -24.81
CA GLU A 854 35.49 9.16 -23.64
C GLU A 854 36.48 8.06 -23.20
N GLU A 855 37.37 7.58 -24.07
CA GLU A 855 38.36 6.56 -23.74
C GLU A 855 39.39 7.03 -22.71
N PHE A 856 39.76 8.32 -22.74
CA PHE A 856 40.76 8.92 -21.85
C PHE A 856 40.17 9.64 -20.65
N LEU A 857 38.85 9.66 -20.54
CA LEU A 857 38.12 10.35 -19.48
C LEU A 857 38.27 9.63 -18.13
N ILE A 858 38.66 10.34 -17.09
CA ILE A 858 38.84 9.85 -15.71
C ILE A 858 37.85 10.47 -14.71
N GLY A 859 37.18 11.58 -15.05
CA GLY A 859 36.17 12.19 -14.18
C GLY A 859 35.13 13.03 -14.94
N LYS A 860 33.91 13.14 -14.38
CA LYS A 860 32.84 14.03 -14.85
C LYS A 860 32.43 14.94 -13.69
N GLY A 861 32.42 16.25 -13.92
CA GLY A 861 31.98 17.26 -12.97
C GLY A 861 30.58 17.82 -13.32
N SER A 862 30.12 18.79 -12.54
CA SER A 862 28.92 19.58 -12.88
C SER A 862 29.18 20.50 -14.09
N ASP A 863 28.10 21.02 -14.66
CA ASP A 863 28.15 22.08 -15.67
C ASP A 863 28.98 21.72 -16.92
N GLY A 864 29.06 20.43 -17.24
CA GLY A 864 29.74 19.91 -18.42
C GLY A 864 31.26 19.72 -18.26
N THR A 865 31.80 19.93 -17.05
CA THR A 865 33.22 19.74 -16.74
C THR A 865 33.64 18.27 -16.86
N ARG A 866 34.83 18.03 -17.41
CA ARG A 866 35.37 16.69 -17.68
C ARG A 866 36.86 16.61 -17.39
N VAL A 867 37.32 15.51 -16.81
CA VAL A 867 38.74 15.30 -16.46
C VAL A 867 39.30 14.15 -17.29
N TYR A 868 40.43 14.35 -17.93
CA TYR A 868 41.11 13.39 -18.81
C TYR A 868 42.54 13.10 -18.32
N VAL A 869 43.12 11.97 -18.73
CA VAL A 869 44.57 11.76 -18.59
C VAL A 869 45.33 12.66 -19.58
N GLY A 870 46.46 13.22 -19.14
CA GLY A 870 47.35 14.00 -20.00
C GLY A 870 48.82 13.73 -19.69
N LEU A 871 49.67 13.75 -20.72
CA LEU A 871 51.10 13.49 -20.59
C LEU A 871 51.91 14.75 -20.89
N GLY A 872 52.67 15.24 -19.91
CA GLY A 872 53.51 16.44 -20.06
C GLY A 872 54.77 16.22 -20.89
N LYS A 873 55.37 17.31 -21.42
CA LYS A 873 56.68 17.26 -22.12
C LYS A 873 57.82 16.81 -21.22
N ASP A 874 57.68 17.08 -19.93
CA ASP A 874 58.55 16.62 -18.86
C ASP A 874 58.47 15.10 -18.61
N GLY A 875 57.46 14.44 -19.19
CA GLY A 875 57.20 13.02 -19.07
C GLY A 875 56.38 12.62 -17.85
N TYR A 876 55.86 13.60 -17.11
CA TYR A 876 54.98 13.36 -15.97
C TYR A 876 53.53 13.19 -16.40
N GLU A 877 52.86 12.27 -15.70
CA GLU A 877 51.44 12.02 -15.84
C GLU A 877 50.64 13.10 -15.12
N LYS A 878 49.62 13.65 -15.79
CA LYS A 878 48.79 14.76 -15.32
C LYS A 878 47.30 14.44 -15.49
N ALA A 879 46.47 15.12 -14.71
CA ALA A 879 45.03 15.21 -14.94
C ALA A 879 44.70 16.52 -15.66
N VAL A 880 43.85 16.45 -16.69
CA VAL A 880 43.44 17.58 -17.52
C VAL A 880 41.94 17.83 -17.33
N LYS A 881 41.59 18.80 -16.52
CA LYS A 881 40.20 19.22 -16.27
C LYS A 881 39.80 20.25 -17.33
N ARG A 882 38.90 19.85 -18.24
CA ARG A 882 38.30 20.68 -19.28
C ARG A 882 36.99 21.29 -18.76
N LEU A 883 36.89 22.61 -18.78
CA LEU A 883 35.74 23.37 -18.29
C LEU A 883 35.11 24.19 -19.42
N PRO A 884 33.79 24.13 -19.65
CA PRO A 884 33.11 24.99 -20.64
C PRO A 884 33.22 26.47 -20.28
N ARG A 885 33.52 27.35 -21.23
CA ARG A 885 33.72 28.80 -20.97
C ARG A 885 32.44 29.54 -20.65
N ASP A 886 31.35 29.15 -21.30
CA ASP A 886 30.01 29.73 -21.13
C ASP A 886 29.43 29.44 -19.75
N ALA A 887 29.78 28.30 -19.14
CA ALA A 887 29.26 27.88 -17.84
C ALA A 887 30.25 28.08 -16.67
N CYS A 888 31.56 27.89 -16.87
CA CYS A 888 32.52 27.70 -15.77
C CYS A 888 33.65 28.76 -15.71
N ALA A 889 33.47 29.94 -16.30
CA ALA A 889 34.53 30.97 -16.34
C ALA A 889 34.96 31.46 -14.94
N ASP A 890 34.01 31.69 -14.04
CA ASP A 890 34.29 32.12 -12.67
C ASP A 890 34.93 31.00 -11.85
N GLU A 891 34.47 29.76 -12.04
CA GLU A 891 34.98 28.58 -11.34
C GLU A 891 36.43 28.30 -11.71
N ALA A 892 36.77 28.33 -13.00
CA ALA A 892 38.14 28.13 -13.47
C ALA A 892 39.11 29.19 -12.91
N LYS A 893 38.69 30.47 -12.88
CA LYS A 893 39.48 31.56 -12.30
C LYS A 893 39.62 31.43 -10.79
N GLN A 894 38.54 31.06 -10.10
CA GLN A 894 38.53 30.88 -8.66
C GLN A 894 39.40 29.71 -8.22
N GLU A 895 39.30 28.57 -8.90
CA GLU A 895 40.10 27.38 -8.62
C GLU A 895 41.60 27.70 -8.76
N LYS A 896 41.99 28.35 -9.86
CA LYS A 896 43.37 28.84 -10.06
C LYS A 896 43.81 29.80 -8.94
N LYS A 897 42.95 30.73 -8.52
CA LYS A 897 43.26 31.73 -7.49
C LYS A 897 43.49 31.07 -6.13
N VAL A 898 42.55 30.25 -5.65
CA VAL A 898 42.61 29.60 -4.33
C VAL A 898 43.88 28.77 -4.18
N LEU A 899 44.26 28.05 -5.23
CA LEU A 899 45.36 27.10 -5.16
C LEU A 899 46.72 27.73 -5.43
N ASN A 900 46.79 28.84 -6.17
CA ASN A 900 48.02 29.65 -6.20
C ASN A 900 48.37 30.21 -4.81
N GLU A 901 47.37 30.60 -4.02
CA GLU A 901 47.58 31.06 -2.64
C GLU A 901 47.99 29.90 -1.71
N LEU A 902 47.49 28.68 -1.94
CA LEU A 902 47.83 27.48 -1.15
C LEU A 902 49.14 26.79 -1.55
N ASN A 903 49.52 26.83 -2.83
CA ASN A 903 50.77 26.26 -3.34
C ASN A 903 52.01 26.96 -2.76
N ALA A 904 51.87 28.19 -2.27
CA ALA A 904 52.90 28.89 -1.51
C ALA A 904 53.17 28.28 -0.11
N THR A 905 52.31 27.38 0.38
CA THR A 905 52.32 26.82 1.74
C THR A 905 52.64 25.31 1.85
N THR A 906 52.97 24.62 0.75
CA THR A 906 53.43 23.20 0.73
C THR A 906 52.55 22.23 1.56
N SER A 907 51.23 22.17 1.30
CA SER A 907 50.38 21.11 1.91
C SER A 907 50.48 19.81 1.12
N ASN A 908 50.68 18.69 1.83
CA ASN A 908 50.71 17.34 1.23
C ASN A 908 49.32 16.68 1.15
N TYR A 909 48.24 17.40 1.51
CA TYR A 909 46.87 16.86 1.60
C TYR A 909 45.85 17.63 0.74
N VAL A 910 46.35 18.40 -0.22
CA VAL A 910 45.57 19.16 -1.20
C VAL A 910 46.16 18.91 -2.60
N VAL A 911 45.31 18.75 -3.61
CA VAL A 911 45.76 18.51 -4.99
C VAL A 911 46.49 19.74 -5.54
N ASN A 912 47.66 19.54 -6.18
CA ASN A 912 48.42 20.64 -6.79
C ASN A 912 47.88 21.03 -8.18
N TYR A 913 47.97 22.33 -8.44
CA TYR A 913 47.54 22.98 -9.68
C TYR A 913 48.78 23.51 -10.42
N TRP A 914 48.93 23.13 -11.69
CA TRP A 914 50.12 23.47 -12.47
C TRP A 914 49.91 24.73 -13.30
N PHE A 915 48.84 24.79 -14.10
CA PHE A 915 48.46 25.97 -14.87
C PHE A 915 47.03 25.87 -15.42
N LEU A 916 46.46 27.02 -15.79
CA LEU A 916 45.20 27.17 -16.52
C LEU A 916 45.52 27.69 -17.94
N ASP A 917 45.19 26.91 -18.95
CA ASP A 917 45.29 27.29 -20.35
C ASP A 917 43.95 27.87 -20.84
N GLU A 918 44.00 29.15 -21.20
CA GLU A 918 42.87 29.94 -21.68
C GLU A 918 42.93 30.18 -23.19
N GLN A 919 43.83 29.54 -23.93
CA GLN A 919 44.08 29.81 -25.35
C GLN A 919 43.99 28.55 -26.23
N CYS A 920 44.08 27.35 -25.67
CA CYS A 920 44.05 26.10 -26.42
C CYS A 920 42.73 25.86 -27.19
N ASP A 921 41.60 26.33 -26.66
CA ASP A 921 40.29 26.17 -27.29
C ASP A 921 39.37 27.37 -27.02
N LYS A 922 38.58 27.75 -28.02
CA LYS A 922 37.65 28.89 -27.97
C LYS A 922 36.42 28.65 -27.10
N ASP A 923 36.06 27.38 -26.87
CA ASP A 923 34.84 26.99 -26.16
C ASP A 923 35.14 26.44 -24.75
N TYR A 924 36.41 26.06 -24.47
CA TYR A 924 36.81 25.45 -23.21
C TYR A 924 38.07 26.08 -22.58
N PHE A 925 38.10 26.10 -21.25
CA PHE A 925 39.30 26.25 -20.43
C PHE A 925 39.89 24.87 -20.13
N PHE A 926 41.22 24.78 -19.97
CA PHE A 926 41.89 23.55 -19.52
C PHE A 926 42.76 23.81 -18.30
N LEU A 927 42.50 23.07 -17.24
CA LEU A 927 43.21 23.17 -15.97
C LEU A 927 44.01 21.89 -15.72
N ILE A 928 45.31 22.04 -15.52
CA ILE A 928 46.24 20.92 -15.34
C ILE A 928 46.54 20.69 -13.87
N LEU A 929 46.34 19.46 -13.43
CA LEU A 929 46.39 19.02 -12.03
C LEU A 929 47.30 17.81 -11.88
N ASP A 930 47.70 17.53 -10.64
CA ASP A 930 48.24 16.22 -10.30
C ASP A 930 47.21 15.11 -10.59
N LEU A 931 47.72 13.99 -11.10
CA LEU A 931 46.92 12.82 -11.36
C LEU A 931 46.74 12.00 -10.06
N CYS A 932 45.49 11.78 -9.68
CA CYS A 932 45.12 10.87 -8.61
C CYS A 932 44.59 9.54 -9.17
N GLU A 933 44.66 8.48 -8.39
CA GLU A 933 44.32 7.11 -8.79
C GLU A 933 42.82 6.79 -8.63
N GLU A 934 42.17 7.30 -7.57
CA GLU A 934 40.77 7.03 -7.28
C GLU A 934 40.14 8.11 -6.38
N THR A 935 38.80 8.12 -6.30
CA THR A 935 38.03 8.96 -5.38
C THR A 935 37.71 8.20 -4.10
N LEU A 936 37.49 8.91 -2.99
CA LEU A 936 37.05 8.29 -1.73
C LEU A 936 35.72 7.56 -1.89
N ALA A 937 34.80 8.07 -2.72
CA ALA A 937 33.56 7.36 -3.06
C ALA A 937 33.81 5.98 -3.69
N ASN A 938 34.72 5.90 -4.66
CA ASN A 938 35.08 4.64 -5.32
C ASN A 938 35.81 3.70 -4.36
N PHE A 939 36.69 4.25 -3.52
CA PHE A 939 37.43 3.49 -2.54
C PHE A 939 36.52 2.88 -1.46
N VAL A 940 35.60 3.67 -0.88
CA VAL A 940 34.63 3.19 0.11
C VAL A 940 33.71 2.14 -0.51
N ALA A 941 33.24 2.34 -1.73
CA ALA A 941 32.42 1.35 -2.44
C ALA A 941 33.18 0.04 -2.71
N GLY A 942 34.50 0.11 -2.94
CA GLY A 942 35.36 -1.04 -3.25
C GLY A 942 35.89 -1.82 -2.03
N ASN A 943 35.70 -1.33 -0.80
CA ASN A 943 36.23 -1.93 0.42
C ASN A 943 35.13 -2.55 1.31
N SER A 944 35.48 -3.58 2.08
CA SER A 944 34.59 -4.15 3.10
C SER A 944 34.53 -3.26 4.34
N LEU A 945 33.44 -3.36 5.12
CA LEU A 945 33.27 -2.58 6.34
C LEU A 945 34.39 -2.86 7.35
N ASP A 946 34.79 -4.13 7.52
CA ASP A 946 35.87 -4.53 8.44
C ASP A 946 37.23 -3.91 8.03
N ASN A 947 37.50 -3.82 6.72
CA ASN A 947 38.71 -3.16 6.23
C ASN A 947 38.63 -1.64 6.42
N LEU A 948 37.46 -1.04 6.15
CA LEU A 948 37.21 0.38 6.36
C LEU A 948 37.36 0.78 7.82
N GLU A 949 36.86 0.00 8.78
CA GLU A 949 37.04 0.26 10.22
C GLU A 949 38.53 0.32 10.60
N THR A 950 39.37 -0.50 9.98
CA THR A 950 40.81 -0.55 10.25
C THR A 950 41.56 0.66 9.68
N ILE A 951 41.24 1.07 8.46
CA ILE A 951 41.96 2.14 7.75
C ILE A 951 41.33 3.53 7.92
N ALA A 952 40.07 3.61 8.37
CA ALA A 952 39.34 4.87 8.52
C ALA A 952 40.10 5.92 9.34
N PRO A 953 40.74 5.62 10.48
CA PRO A 953 41.50 6.62 11.23
C PRO A 953 42.56 7.34 10.39
N ASP A 954 43.25 6.63 9.49
CA ASP A 954 44.26 7.23 8.62
C ASP A 954 43.65 8.14 7.56
N ILE A 955 42.54 7.73 6.96
CA ILE A 955 41.80 8.55 5.97
C ILE A 955 41.27 9.82 6.64
N ILE A 956 40.61 9.67 7.79
CA ILE A 956 40.01 10.77 8.56
C ILE A 956 41.09 11.76 8.96
N ARG A 957 42.24 11.27 9.44
CA ARG A 957 43.38 12.12 9.81
C ARG A 957 43.90 12.94 8.63
N GLN A 958 44.00 12.35 7.44
CA GLN A 958 44.48 13.06 6.25
C GLN A 958 43.47 14.10 5.75
N VAL A 959 42.16 13.78 5.75
CA VAL A 959 41.10 14.73 5.41
C VAL A 959 41.09 15.92 6.37
N LEU A 960 41.20 15.67 7.68
CA LEU A 960 41.23 16.73 8.69
C LEU A 960 42.54 17.55 8.62
N LYS A 961 43.69 16.94 8.31
CA LYS A 961 44.93 17.68 8.06
C LYS A 961 44.81 18.59 6.83
N GLY A 962 44.18 18.12 5.75
CA GLY A 962 43.87 18.95 4.59
C GLY A 962 42.98 20.14 4.96
N LEU A 963 41.92 19.92 5.75
CA LEU A 963 41.06 21.01 6.23
C LEU A 963 41.79 21.97 7.17
N ALA A 964 42.65 21.47 8.08
CA ALA A 964 43.46 22.30 8.96
C ALA A 964 44.43 23.20 8.17
N ASP A 965 45.08 22.66 7.15
CA ASP A 965 45.95 23.44 6.26
C ASP A 965 45.16 24.51 5.50
N LEU A 966 43.95 24.20 5.02
CA LEU A 966 43.06 25.19 4.40
C LEU A 966 42.60 26.26 5.40
N HIS A 967 42.28 25.89 6.63
CA HIS A 967 41.70 26.78 7.63
C HIS A 967 42.75 27.65 8.37
N ARG A 968 44.04 27.44 8.12
CA ARG A 968 45.16 28.14 8.78
C ARG A 968 45.26 29.62 8.39
N TYR A 969 45.70 30.45 9.35
CA TYR A 969 45.93 31.89 9.20
C TYR A 969 47.26 32.16 8.44
N PRO A 970 47.42 33.22 7.60
CA PRO A 970 46.64 34.48 7.54
C PRO A 970 45.46 34.55 6.57
N MET A 971 45.33 33.63 5.62
CA MET A 971 44.27 33.67 4.59
C MET A 971 43.51 32.34 4.52
N PRO A 972 42.61 32.07 5.48
CA PRO A 972 41.90 30.80 5.54
C PRO A 972 41.02 30.55 4.32
N VAL A 973 41.01 29.33 3.80
CA VAL A 973 40.20 28.90 2.66
C VAL A 973 39.04 28.01 3.13
N LEU A 974 37.82 28.36 2.73
CA LEU A 974 36.65 27.50 2.88
C LEU A 974 36.49 26.61 1.65
N HIS A 975 36.39 25.30 1.85
CA HIS A 975 36.30 24.34 0.75
C HIS A 975 34.93 24.42 0.05
N ARG A 976 33.83 24.39 0.80
CA ARG A 976 32.42 24.56 0.36
C ARG A 976 31.80 23.46 -0.52
N ASP A 977 32.58 22.59 -1.17
CA ASP A 977 32.06 21.40 -1.89
C ASP A 977 32.74 20.10 -1.45
N LEU A 978 32.90 19.92 -0.14
CA LEU A 978 33.50 18.69 0.39
C LEU A 978 32.51 17.53 0.24
N LYS A 979 32.91 16.47 -0.46
CA LYS A 979 32.11 15.25 -0.66
C LYS A 979 33.00 14.08 -1.03
N PRO A 980 32.53 12.83 -0.91
CA PRO A 980 33.38 11.65 -1.19
C PRO A 980 33.97 11.60 -2.61
N SER A 981 33.37 12.25 -3.62
CA SER A 981 33.96 12.31 -4.96
C SER A 981 35.07 13.35 -5.12
N ASN A 982 35.19 14.31 -4.20
CA ASN A 982 36.16 15.41 -4.23
C ASN A 982 37.33 15.20 -3.25
N ILE A 983 37.40 14.02 -2.65
CA ILE A 983 38.56 13.56 -1.86
C ILE A 983 39.22 12.48 -2.69
N LEU A 984 40.46 12.71 -3.10
CA LEU A 984 41.17 11.89 -4.08
C LEU A 984 42.37 11.19 -3.45
N ARG A 985 42.73 10.02 -3.97
CA ARG A 985 43.90 9.27 -3.52
C ARG A 985 45.03 9.41 -4.52
N ASP A 986 46.20 9.85 -4.09
CA ASP A 986 47.38 9.93 -4.95
C ASP A 986 48.04 8.54 -5.18
N VAL A 987 49.11 8.53 -5.96
CA VAL A 987 49.87 7.31 -6.30
C VAL A 987 50.62 6.70 -5.11
N ASP A 988 50.94 7.51 -4.10
CA ASP A 988 51.64 7.10 -2.89
C ASP A 988 50.66 6.62 -1.80
N GLY A 989 49.36 6.78 -2.05
CA GLY A 989 48.26 6.33 -1.20
C GLY A 989 47.75 7.38 -0.22
N ASN A 990 48.17 8.65 -0.34
CA ASN A 990 47.69 9.76 0.47
C ASN A 990 46.34 10.28 -0.03
N TRP A 991 45.54 10.84 0.88
CA TRP A 991 44.24 11.43 0.61
C TRP A 991 44.34 12.94 0.52
N LEU A 992 43.92 13.48 -0.63
CA LEU A 992 44.02 14.88 -1.01
C LEU A 992 42.63 15.49 -1.18
N LEU A 993 42.44 16.71 -0.72
CA LEU A 993 41.26 17.52 -1.02
C LEU A 993 41.37 18.11 -2.44
N ALA A 994 40.29 18.08 -3.20
CA ALA A 994 40.24 18.50 -4.60
C ALA A 994 38.96 19.29 -4.93
N ASP A 995 38.95 19.93 -6.11
CA ASP A 995 37.80 20.65 -6.68
C ASP A 995 37.40 21.92 -5.92
N PHE A 996 38.20 22.97 -6.11
CA PHE A 996 38.08 24.25 -5.42
C PHE A 996 37.30 25.32 -6.22
N GLY A 997 36.54 24.91 -7.24
CA GLY A 997 35.85 25.83 -8.17
C GLY A 997 34.88 26.80 -7.49
N ILE A 998 34.29 26.40 -6.36
CA ILE A 998 33.42 27.26 -5.55
C ILE A 998 34.01 27.67 -4.19
N SER A 999 35.26 27.32 -3.92
CA SER A 999 35.94 27.67 -2.66
C SER A 999 36.14 29.17 -2.52
N ARG A 1000 36.37 29.65 -1.29
CA ARG A 1000 36.53 31.09 -0.99
C ARG A 1000 37.63 31.33 0.01
N ILE A 1001 38.41 32.39 -0.20
CA ILE A 1001 39.43 32.87 0.72
C ILE A 1001 38.78 33.87 1.67
N LEU A 1002 38.94 33.66 2.98
CA LEU A 1002 38.55 34.59 4.02
C LEU A 1002 39.67 35.62 4.21
N THR A 1003 39.32 36.91 4.15
CA THR A 1003 40.24 38.00 4.52
C THR A 1003 40.39 38.09 6.04
N ALA A 1004 41.49 38.67 6.54
CA ALA A 1004 41.90 38.63 7.95
C ALA A 1004 40.81 39.00 8.98
N ASP A 1005 39.84 39.86 8.63
CA ASP A 1005 38.76 40.31 9.53
C ASP A 1005 37.42 39.57 9.36
N VAL A 1006 37.34 38.59 8.44
CA VAL A 1006 36.08 37.94 8.04
C VAL A 1006 35.99 36.53 8.59
N THR A 1007 35.09 36.32 9.55
CA THR A 1007 34.81 34.99 10.13
C THR A 1007 33.77 34.18 9.34
N THR A 1008 33.01 34.84 8.45
CA THR A 1008 31.97 34.22 7.61
C THR A 1008 31.97 34.83 6.21
N HIS A 1009 31.88 34.03 5.14
CA HIS A 1009 31.77 34.57 3.78
C HIS A 1009 30.31 34.53 3.28
N PRO A 1010 29.70 35.68 2.89
CA PRO A 1010 28.43 35.70 2.19
C PRO A 1010 28.56 35.22 0.75
N SER A 1011 27.67 34.35 0.27
CA SER A 1011 27.77 33.80 -1.08
C SER A 1011 26.44 33.28 -1.62
N GLU A 1012 26.33 33.20 -2.95
CA GLU A 1012 25.23 32.51 -3.63
C GLU A 1012 25.16 31.03 -3.25
N GLN A 1013 23.95 30.47 -3.32
CA GLN A 1013 23.66 29.07 -3.04
C GLN A 1013 24.28 28.16 -4.12
N ARG A 1014 25.49 27.64 -3.87
CA ARG A 1014 26.20 26.69 -4.75
C ARG A 1014 26.72 25.50 -3.93
N GLY A 1015 26.95 24.35 -4.57
CA GLY A 1015 27.43 23.10 -3.94
C GLY A 1015 26.47 21.92 -4.13
N THR A 1016 26.85 20.72 -3.69
CA THR A 1016 25.99 19.52 -3.84
C THR A 1016 24.92 19.47 -2.75
N ASP A 1017 23.62 19.46 -3.10
CA ASP A 1017 22.49 19.62 -2.15
C ASP A 1017 22.54 18.70 -0.92
N ASP A 1018 23.05 17.48 -1.08
CA ASP A 1018 23.16 16.48 -0.01
C ASP A 1018 24.36 16.63 0.91
N TRP A 1019 25.38 17.41 0.52
CA TRP A 1019 26.66 17.56 1.22
C TRP A 1019 26.87 19.00 1.69
N ARG A 1020 25.82 19.61 2.23
CA ARG A 1020 25.87 20.96 2.80
C ARG A 1020 25.65 20.93 4.30
N ALA A 1021 26.36 21.82 5.00
CA ALA A 1021 26.09 22.09 6.40
C ALA A 1021 24.67 22.65 6.60
N VAL A 1022 24.15 22.55 7.82
CA VAL A 1022 22.77 22.95 8.15
C VAL A 1022 22.54 24.45 7.93
N GLU A 1023 23.50 25.30 8.30
CA GLU A 1023 23.47 26.75 8.06
C GLU A 1023 23.52 27.13 6.58
N SER A 1024 23.93 26.18 5.72
CA SER A 1024 24.00 26.33 4.27
C SER A 1024 22.77 25.77 3.55
N SER A 1025 21.87 25.09 4.28
CA SER A 1025 20.67 24.41 3.78
C SER A 1025 19.39 25.23 4.05
N TYR A 1026 19.28 26.42 3.43
CA TYR A 1026 18.13 27.36 3.30
C TYR A 1026 16.91 27.31 4.28
N HIS A 1027 16.89 28.22 5.27
CA HIS A 1027 15.70 29.00 5.73
C HIS A 1027 15.93 30.00 6.89
N SER A 1028 17.17 30.35 7.30
CA SER A 1028 17.34 31.32 8.41
C SER A 1028 17.23 32.80 8.02
N ASN A 1029 17.06 33.16 6.73
CA ASN A 1029 17.02 34.55 6.25
C ASN A 1029 15.71 34.97 5.55
N CYS A 1030 14.61 34.24 5.73
CA CYS A 1030 13.30 34.64 5.17
C CYS A 1030 12.61 35.83 5.90
N MET A 1031 13.36 36.71 6.57
CA MET A 1031 12.84 37.98 7.11
C MET A 1031 13.69 39.23 6.75
N THR A 1032 14.78 39.07 6.02
CA THR A 1032 15.58 40.18 5.49
C THR A 1032 15.92 39.82 4.06
N GLY A 1033 15.38 40.51 3.05
CA GLY A 1033 15.46 40.12 1.63
C GLY A 1033 16.87 40.09 1.01
N ASN A 1034 17.80 39.34 1.59
CA ASN A 1034 19.20 39.23 1.18
C ASN A 1034 19.52 37.76 0.87
N SER A 1035 19.90 37.50 -0.39
CA SER A 1035 20.11 36.17 -0.99
C SER A 1035 21.44 35.49 -0.63
N GLU A 1036 22.17 36.02 0.34
CA GLU A 1036 23.54 35.57 0.67
C GLU A 1036 23.56 34.58 1.85
N VAL A 1037 24.16 33.41 1.63
CA VAL A 1037 24.42 32.37 2.64
C VAL A 1037 25.78 32.62 3.29
N ARG A 1038 25.86 32.60 4.63
CA ARG A 1038 27.10 32.80 5.39
C ARG A 1038 27.79 31.47 5.70
N TYR A 1039 28.83 31.13 4.94
CA TYR A 1039 29.67 29.94 5.19
C TYR A 1039 30.77 30.25 6.22
N LYS A 1040 31.12 29.26 7.04
CA LYS A 1040 32.20 29.33 8.03
C LYS A 1040 33.14 28.12 7.93
N LYS A 1041 34.25 28.16 8.67
CA LYS A 1041 35.16 27.01 8.82
C LYS A 1041 34.43 25.80 9.42
N GLU A 1042 33.57 26.06 10.40
CA GLU A 1042 32.78 25.03 11.07
C GLU A 1042 31.72 24.39 10.15
N SER A 1043 31.40 25.04 9.02
CA SER A 1043 30.55 24.45 7.98
C SER A 1043 31.26 23.28 7.29
N ASP A 1044 32.54 23.44 6.93
CA ASP A 1044 33.34 22.35 6.36
C ASP A 1044 33.51 21.19 7.36
N ILE A 1045 33.57 21.48 8.67
CA ILE A 1045 33.68 20.47 9.74
C ILE A 1045 32.42 19.59 9.83
N GLN A 1046 31.22 20.17 9.71
CA GLN A 1046 29.99 19.37 9.73
C GLN A 1046 29.93 18.43 8.52
N VAL A 1047 30.32 18.92 7.34
CA VAL A 1047 30.37 18.10 6.12
C VAL A 1047 31.47 17.06 6.20
N ALA A 1048 32.63 17.37 6.79
CA ALA A 1048 33.66 16.39 7.10
C ALA A 1048 33.11 15.29 8.01
N GLY A 1049 32.33 15.64 9.03
CA GLY A 1049 31.63 14.67 9.88
C GLY A 1049 30.67 13.77 9.10
N MET A 1050 29.98 14.30 8.09
CA MET A 1050 29.16 13.50 7.17
C MET A 1050 30.00 12.54 6.33
N VAL A 1051 31.17 12.98 5.86
CA VAL A 1051 32.12 12.14 5.13
C VAL A 1051 32.72 11.05 6.04
N VAL A 1052 33.09 11.38 7.27
CA VAL A 1052 33.58 10.40 8.25
C VAL A 1052 32.51 9.33 8.49
N PHE A 1053 31.26 9.74 8.70
CA PHE A 1053 30.14 8.81 8.83
C PHE A 1053 29.99 7.95 7.56
N TYR A 1054 30.11 8.54 6.37
CA TYR A 1054 30.05 7.82 5.10
C TYR A 1054 31.14 6.75 4.97
N ILE A 1055 32.38 7.03 5.39
CA ILE A 1055 33.48 6.06 5.38
C ILE A 1055 33.15 4.87 6.31
N VAL A 1056 32.84 5.14 7.58
CA VAL A 1056 32.68 4.12 8.63
C VAL A 1056 31.35 3.36 8.54
N THR A 1057 30.43 3.78 7.68
CA THR A 1057 29.17 3.08 7.41
C THR A 1057 29.07 2.52 6.00
N LYS A 1058 30.17 2.56 5.24
CA LYS A 1058 30.24 2.08 3.85
C LYS A 1058 29.15 2.72 2.97
N GLY A 1059 29.07 4.04 3.02
CA GLY A 1059 28.31 4.84 2.07
C GLY A 1059 26.98 5.43 2.56
N GLN A 1060 26.64 5.28 3.84
CA GLN A 1060 25.42 5.88 4.40
C GLN A 1060 25.62 7.36 4.76
N HIS A 1061 24.52 8.10 4.91
CA HIS A 1061 24.52 9.49 5.33
C HIS A 1061 23.98 9.63 6.76
N PRO A 1062 24.58 10.43 7.66
CA PRO A 1062 24.20 10.46 9.08
C PRO A 1062 22.78 10.96 9.33
N PHE A 1063 22.20 11.71 8.40
CA PHE A 1063 20.83 12.21 8.45
C PHE A 1063 19.80 11.34 7.71
N GLY A 1064 20.20 10.14 7.26
CA GLY A 1064 19.30 9.14 6.67
C GLY A 1064 19.13 9.23 5.15
N GLU A 1065 18.08 8.56 4.67
CA GLU A 1065 17.73 8.49 3.24
C GLU A 1065 17.41 9.88 2.66
N GLU A 1066 17.73 10.07 1.38
CA GLU A 1066 17.63 11.33 0.63
C GLU A 1066 16.31 12.08 0.84
N ARG A 1067 15.17 11.36 0.83
CA ARG A 1067 13.83 11.95 1.01
C ARG A 1067 13.61 12.65 2.36
N PHE A 1068 14.28 12.20 3.42
CA PHE A 1068 14.12 12.72 4.79
C PHE A 1068 15.37 13.46 5.29
N ARG A 1069 16.47 13.38 4.54
CA ARG A 1069 17.79 13.89 4.90
C ARG A 1069 17.76 15.37 5.25
N LEU A 1070 17.12 16.18 4.40
CA LEU A 1070 17.01 17.62 4.61
C LEU A 1070 16.24 17.97 5.90
N ASP A 1071 15.11 17.30 6.15
CA ASP A 1071 14.32 17.52 7.37
C ASP A 1071 15.07 17.13 8.64
N ASN A 1072 15.82 16.02 8.61
CA ASN A 1072 16.65 15.58 9.72
C ASN A 1072 17.86 16.51 9.95
N LEU A 1073 18.50 16.98 8.88
CA LEU A 1073 19.59 17.95 8.94
C LEU A 1073 19.13 19.27 9.58
N LEU A 1074 17.99 19.80 9.11
CA LEU A 1074 17.36 21.01 9.64
C LEU A 1074 16.94 20.88 11.11
N LYS A 1075 16.55 19.67 11.54
CA LYS A 1075 16.20 19.39 12.96
C LYS A 1075 17.41 19.10 13.84
N GLY A 1076 18.62 19.04 13.29
CA GLY A 1076 19.83 18.64 14.02
C GLY A 1076 19.77 17.21 14.54
N LYS A 1077 19.10 16.30 13.81
CA LYS A 1077 18.88 14.90 14.22
C LYS A 1077 19.65 13.92 13.32
N PRO A 1078 20.93 13.64 13.60
CA PRO A 1078 21.71 12.65 12.86
C PRO A 1078 21.30 11.22 13.27
N ILE A 1079 20.16 10.76 12.75
CA ILE A 1079 19.53 9.46 13.08
C ILE A 1079 20.44 8.24 12.86
N GLY A 1080 21.48 8.37 12.03
CA GLY A 1080 22.46 7.33 11.78
C GLY A 1080 23.46 7.10 12.91
N LEU A 1081 23.66 8.05 13.84
CA LEU A 1081 24.67 7.88 14.90
C LEU A 1081 24.37 6.74 15.88
N ASP A 1082 23.09 6.37 16.02
CA ASP A 1082 22.68 5.27 16.90
C ASP A 1082 23.05 3.88 16.35
N THR A 1083 23.42 3.77 15.07
CA THR A 1083 23.84 2.51 14.47
C THR A 1083 25.32 2.19 14.70
N LEU A 1084 26.11 3.16 15.21
CA LEU A 1084 27.54 2.99 15.43
C LEU A 1084 27.83 2.22 16.72
N LYS A 1085 28.63 1.15 16.60
CA LYS A 1085 29.05 0.32 17.73
C LYS A 1085 30.20 0.89 18.54
N ASN A 1086 31.07 1.68 17.89
CA ASN A 1086 32.25 2.27 18.53
C ASN A 1086 31.85 3.58 19.25
N PRO A 1087 31.81 3.60 20.59
CA PRO A 1087 31.40 4.78 21.36
C PRO A 1087 32.38 5.96 21.23
N VAL A 1088 33.67 5.67 20.98
CA VAL A 1088 34.73 6.68 20.81
C VAL A 1088 34.53 7.43 19.50
N LEU A 1089 34.28 6.70 18.40
CA LEU A 1089 33.92 7.27 17.11
C LEU A 1089 32.58 8.02 17.15
N LYS A 1090 31.60 7.51 17.92
CA LYS A 1090 30.31 8.17 18.11
C LYS A 1090 30.47 9.54 18.80
N ASP A 1091 31.38 9.71 19.76
CA ASP A 1091 31.66 11.02 20.37
C ASP A 1091 32.24 12.01 19.36
N LEU A 1092 33.29 11.61 18.62
CA LEU A 1092 33.89 12.43 17.57
C LEU A 1092 32.85 12.92 16.55
N LEU A 1093 32.04 11.99 16.04
CA LEU A 1093 30.99 12.31 15.06
C LEU A 1093 29.89 13.18 15.66
N SER A 1094 29.53 12.98 16.93
CA SER A 1094 28.55 13.84 17.61
C SER A 1094 29.08 15.27 17.75
N TRP A 1095 30.38 15.44 18.01
CA TRP A 1095 31.02 16.75 18.13
C TRP A 1095 31.13 17.46 16.77
N MET A 1096 31.54 16.75 15.71
CA MET A 1096 31.64 17.31 14.36
C MET A 1096 30.25 17.61 13.76
N LEU A 1097 29.23 16.82 14.07
CA LEU A 1097 27.86 16.97 13.53
C LEU A 1097 26.96 17.87 14.39
N SER A 1098 27.48 18.55 15.42
CA SER A 1098 26.73 19.47 16.28
C SER A 1098 25.89 20.45 15.45
N HIS A 1099 24.65 20.66 15.88
CA HIS A 1099 23.70 21.48 15.11
C HIS A 1099 24.15 22.96 15.06
N ASP A 1100 24.53 23.55 16.20
CA ASP A 1100 25.12 24.89 16.26
C ASP A 1100 26.59 24.84 15.78
N PRO A 1101 27.00 25.65 14.80
CA PRO A 1101 28.39 25.76 14.37
C PRO A 1101 29.38 26.05 15.51
N LYS A 1102 29.00 26.79 16.56
CA LYS A 1102 29.90 27.14 17.68
C LYS A 1102 30.30 25.95 18.55
N ASP A 1103 29.49 24.89 18.52
CA ASP A 1103 29.72 23.68 19.30
C ASP A 1103 30.55 22.64 18.53
N ARG A 1104 30.92 22.94 17.28
CA ARG A 1104 31.76 22.07 16.44
C ARG A 1104 33.25 22.33 16.71
N PRO A 1105 34.11 21.30 16.61
CA PRO A 1105 35.56 21.47 16.74
C PRO A 1105 36.16 22.24 15.55
N SER A 1106 37.34 22.82 15.72
CA SER A 1106 38.20 23.10 14.55
C SER A 1106 38.78 21.79 13.98
N ALA A 1107 39.38 21.85 12.78
CA ALA A 1107 40.06 20.70 12.21
C ALA A 1107 41.25 20.25 13.08
N GLU A 1108 42.00 21.19 13.66
CA GLU A 1108 43.07 20.90 14.62
C GLU A 1108 42.55 20.25 15.91
N ASP A 1109 41.41 20.72 16.45
CA ASP A 1109 40.80 20.13 17.65
C ASP A 1109 40.32 18.70 17.37
N ALA A 1110 39.69 18.46 16.21
CA ALA A 1110 39.21 17.13 15.83
C ALA A 1110 40.36 16.12 15.67
N LEU A 1111 41.54 16.57 15.21
CA LEU A 1111 42.75 15.74 15.09
C LEU A 1111 43.30 15.26 16.44
N LYS A 1112 43.00 15.97 17.53
CA LYS A 1112 43.41 15.64 18.91
C LYS A 1112 42.42 14.72 19.62
N HIS A 1113 41.30 14.40 18.98
CA HIS A 1113 40.32 13.49 19.57
C HIS A 1113 40.91 12.07 19.75
N PRO A 1114 40.66 11.38 20.88
CA PRO A 1114 41.27 10.07 21.18
C PRO A 1114 41.09 8.99 20.10
N TYR A 1115 40.03 9.08 19.29
CA TYR A 1115 39.82 8.18 18.13
C TYR A 1115 40.98 8.23 17.11
N LEU A 1116 41.67 9.36 16.97
CA LEU A 1116 42.74 9.58 15.99
C LEU A 1116 44.14 9.57 16.62
N GLU A 1117 44.24 9.51 17.94
CA GLU A 1117 45.49 9.44 18.69
C GLU A 1117 46.03 8.01 18.77
N SER A 1118 47.35 7.87 18.82
CA SER A 1118 47.98 6.59 19.11
C SER A 1118 47.69 6.15 20.56
N ALA A 1119 47.71 4.84 20.81
CA ALA A 1119 47.59 4.30 22.16
C ALA A 1119 48.61 4.92 23.15
N LYS A 1120 49.81 5.26 22.66
CA LYS A 1120 50.83 5.93 23.46
C LYS A 1120 50.38 7.32 23.91
N GLN A 1121 49.88 8.14 22.98
CA GLN A 1121 49.39 9.48 23.27
C GLN A 1121 48.21 9.46 24.24
N GLN A 1122 47.25 8.55 24.04
CA GLN A 1122 46.11 8.40 24.94
C GLN A 1122 46.55 8.04 26.36
N PHE A 1123 47.53 7.13 26.50
CA PHE A 1123 48.04 6.73 27.80
C PHE A 1123 48.86 7.83 28.49
N GLU A 1124 49.69 8.56 27.75
CA GLU A 1124 50.44 9.73 28.24
C GLU A 1124 49.48 10.83 28.73
N MET A 1125 48.41 11.12 27.99
CA MET A 1125 47.36 12.05 28.39
C MET A 1125 46.71 11.62 29.73
N LEU A 1126 46.34 10.35 29.88
CA LEU A 1126 45.76 9.84 31.13
C LEU A 1126 46.74 9.93 32.31
N CYS A 1127 48.03 9.69 32.08
CA CYS A 1127 49.07 9.87 33.08
C CYS A 1127 49.25 11.34 33.48
N LYS A 1128 49.24 12.27 32.52
CA LYS A 1128 49.29 13.72 32.74
C LYS A 1128 48.06 14.22 33.50
N MET A 1129 46.88 13.67 33.19
CA MET A 1129 45.65 13.93 33.92
C MET A 1129 45.74 13.44 35.38
N GLY A 1130 46.24 12.22 35.60
CA GLY A 1130 46.52 11.69 36.94
C GLY A 1130 47.57 12.50 37.71
N ASN A 1131 48.40 13.27 37.00
CA ASN A 1131 49.43 14.14 37.55
C ASN A 1131 48.94 15.55 37.95
N GLN A 1132 47.69 15.91 37.66
CA GLN A 1132 47.14 17.20 38.07
C GLN A 1132 47.00 17.27 39.61
N PRO A 1133 47.39 18.38 40.26
CA PRO A 1133 47.33 18.53 41.73
C PRO A 1133 45.97 18.16 42.33
N GLU A 1134 44.89 18.56 41.68
CA GLU A 1134 43.50 18.32 42.12
C GLU A 1134 43.11 16.85 42.06
N ILE A 1135 43.63 16.09 41.08
CA ILE A 1135 43.43 14.63 40.98
C ILE A 1135 44.27 13.92 42.06
N LYS A 1136 45.50 14.38 42.32
CA LYS A 1136 46.36 13.83 43.38
C LYS A 1136 45.73 13.98 44.77
N THR A 1137 45.09 15.11 45.06
CA THR A 1137 44.48 15.41 46.36
C THR A 1137 43.01 15.03 46.46
N ARG A 1138 42.35 14.65 45.36
CA ARG A 1138 40.89 14.45 45.27
C ARG A 1138 40.11 15.70 45.63
N ASP A 1139 40.57 16.86 45.14
CA ASP A 1139 39.94 18.13 45.47
C ASP A 1139 38.56 18.24 44.81
N VAL A 1140 37.52 17.95 45.59
CA VAL A 1140 36.12 18.00 45.14
C VAL A 1140 35.63 19.43 44.84
N ARG A 1141 36.43 20.46 45.12
CA ARG A 1141 36.15 21.83 44.67
C ARG A 1141 36.46 22.04 43.19
N SER A 1142 37.26 21.16 42.58
CA SER A 1142 37.52 21.18 41.14
C SER A 1142 36.32 20.63 40.37
N ASP A 1143 35.83 21.42 39.40
CA ASP A 1143 34.72 21.03 38.52
C ASP A 1143 35.05 19.77 37.73
N VAL A 1144 36.29 19.64 37.28
CA VAL A 1144 36.77 18.46 36.56
C VAL A 1144 36.74 17.21 37.44
N VAL A 1145 37.15 17.32 38.70
CA VAL A 1145 37.08 16.19 39.66
C VAL A 1145 35.62 15.83 39.95
N ARG A 1146 34.72 16.81 40.05
CA ARG A 1146 33.28 16.55 40.23
C ARG A 1146 32.68 15.85 39.02
N MET A 1147 32.97 16.33 37.81
CA MET A 1147 32.47 15.76 36.55
C MET A 1147 33.02 14.34 36.30
N LEU A 1148 34.31 14.09 36.57
CA LEU A 1148 34.87 12.73 36.48
C LEU A 1148 34.20 11.74 37.44
N ASN A 1149 33.61 12.22 38.52
CA ASN A 1149 32.98 11.39 39.54
C ASN A 1149 31.44 11.41 39.49
N SER A 1150 30.81 12.10 38.53
CA SER A 1150 29.35 12.24 38.47
C SER A 1150 28.62 10.98 37.98
N ASP A 1151 29.30 10.09 37.25
CA ASP A 1151 28.82 8.75 36.87
C ASP A 1151 29.78 7.66 37.41
N PRO A 1152 29.66 7.28 38.70
CA PRO A 1152 30.61 6.35 39.32
C PRO A 1152 30.41 4.93 38.80
N LYS A 1153 31.22 4.55 37.81
CA LYS A 1153 31.41 3.15 37.42
C LYS A 1153 32.44 2.51 38.35
N ASP A 1154 32.11 1.39 38.98
CA ASP A 1154 33.09 0.62 39.76
C ASP A 1154 34.08 -0.08 38.83
N TRP A 1155 35.03 0.69 38.29
CA TRP A 1155 36.06 0.20 37.37
C TRP A 1155 36.89 -0.94 37.97
N ARG A 1156 36.91 -1.08 39.31
CA ARG A 1156 37.64 -2.14 40.01
C ARG A 1156 37.03 -3.51 39.72
N SER A 1157 35.73 -3.59 39.42
CA SER A 1157 35.08 -4.85 39.05
C SER A 1157 35.44 -5.32 37.63
N LEU A 1158 36.02 -4.44 36.80
CA LEU A 1158 36.48 -4.78 35.45
C LEU A 1158 37.88 -5.40 35.47
N MET A 1159 38.56 -5.42 36.61
CA MET A 1159 39.92 -5.89 36.78
C MET A 1159 39.94 -7.11 37.69
N ASN A 1160 40.78 -8.10 37.38
CA ASN A 1160 41.01 -9.23 38.27
C ASN A 1160 41.54 -8.74 39.63
N ALA A 1161 41.03 -9.30 40.73
CA ALA A 1161 41.37 -8.86 42.09
C ALA A 1161 42.88 -8.96 42.39
N ASP A 1162 43.56 -10.00 41.89
CA ASP A 1162 44.99 -10.20 42.06
C ASP A 1162 45.80 -9.18 41.24
N VAL A 1163 45.35 -8.85 40.02
CA VAL A 1163 45.94 -7.79 39.18
C VAL A 1163 45.78 -6.43 39.86
N LEU A 1164 44.59 -6.13 40.36
CA LEU A 1164 44.33 -4.88 41.07
C LEU A 1164 45.18 -4.76 42.33
N GLN A 1165 45.33 -5.85 43.11
CA GLN A 1165 46.18 -5.88 44.30
C GLN A 1165 47.66 -5.65 43.94
N TYR A 1166 48.14 -6.30 42.88
CA TYR A 1166 49.51 -6.13 42.38
C TYR A 1166 49.79 -4.68 41.92
N LEU A 1167 48.92 -4.12 41.08
CA LEU A 1167 49.06 -2.74 40.58
C LEU A 1167 48.90 -1.69 41.68
N SER A 1168 48.10 -1.99 42.72
CA SER A 1168 47.86 -1.09 43.85
C SER A 1168 48.96 -1.11 44.90
N THR A 1169 49.91 -2.04 44.85
CA THR A 1169 50.98 -2.15 45.84
C THR A 1169 52.17 -1.29 45.46
N ASP A 1170 52.67 -0.50 46.41
CA ASP A 1170 53.89 0.29 46.28
C ASP A 1170 55.10 -0.67 46.13
N PRO A 1171 55.85 -0.61 45.02
CA PRO A 1171 56.93 -1.56 44.78
C PRO A 1171 58.15 -1.34 45.68
N LEU A 1172 58.32 -0.15 46.25
CA LEU A 1172 59.46 0.20 47.09
C LEU A 1172 59.17 0.00 48.58
N LYS A 1173 57.92 0.21 48.99
CA LYS A 1173 57.51 0.19 50.42
C LYS A 1173 56.60 -0.99 50.79
N GLY A 1174 56.14 -1.78 49.83
CA GLY A 1174 55.23 -2.92 50.04
C GLY A 1174 53.83 -2.53 50.55
N LYS A 1175 53.50 -1.24 50.58
CA LYS A 1175 52.22 -0.72 51.08
C LYS A 1175 51.17 -0.76 49.97
N THR A 1176 50.04 -1.41 50.20
CA THR A 1176 48.91 -1.39 49.26
C THR A 1176 48.11 -0.09 49.40
N PHE A 1177 47.96 0.64 48.29
CA PHE A 1177 47.10 1.82 48.20
C PHE A 1177 45.65 1.39 47.96
N HIS A 1178 44.71 1.97 48.71
CA HIS A 1178 43.29 1.75 48.48
C HIS A 1178 42.70 2.84 47.56
N TYR A 1179 42.21 2.40 46.41
CA TYR A 1179 41.55 3.25 45.41
C TYR A 1179 40.02 3.11 45.50
N LYS A 1180 39.32 4.24 45.44
CA LYS A 1180 37.85 4.36 45.41
C LYS A 1180 37.30 3.98 44.02
N PRO A 1181 36.01 3.59 43.90
CA PRO A 1181 35.35 3.29 42.63
C PRO A 1181 35.02 4.56 41.86
N SER A 1182 36.05 5.33 41.45
CA SER A 1182 35.86 6.57 40.72
C SER A 1182 36.94 6.78 39.68
N TRP A 1183 36.63 7.50 38.60
CA TRP A 1183 37.61 7.77 37.54
C TRP A 1183 38.79 8.59 38.05
N THR A 1184 38.58 9.46 39.05
CA THR A 1184 39.67 10.16 39.75
C THR A 1184 40.69 9.17 40.32
N ASP A 1185 40.24 8.10 40.97
CA ASP A 1185 41.11 7.10 41.57
C ASP A 1185 41.68 6.10 40.56
N CYS A 1186 40.98 5.87 39.45
CA CYS A 1186 41.51 5.14 38.29
C CYS A 1186 42.70 5.89 37.64
N LEU A 1187 42.56 7.20 37.39
CA LEU A 1187 43.64 8.04 36.83
C LEU A 1187 44.87 8.09 37.75
N ARG A 1188 44.65 8.13 39.07
CA ARG A 1188 45.73 8.03 40.05
C ARG A 1188 46.45 6.68 39.99
N LEU A 1189 45.71 5.58 39.85
CA LEU A 1189 46.31 4.25 39.68
C LEU A 1189 47.16 4.21 38.41
N ILE A 1190 46.61 4.64 37.26
CA ILE A 1190 47.32 4.67 35.97
C ILE A 1190 48.64 5.45 36.10
N ARG A 1191 48.58 6.66 36.66
CA ARG A 1191 49.75 7.51 36.89
C ARG A 1191 50.78 6.86 37.83
N ASN A 1192 50.35 6.28 38.95
CA ASN A 1192 51.24 5.62 39.90
C ASN A 1192 51.87 4.33 39.34
N VAL A 1193 51.15 3.61 38.47
CA VAL A 1193 51.68 2.43 37.77
C VAL A 1193 52.72 2.85 36.75
N ASN A 1194 52.47 3.92 35.98
CA ASN A 1194 53.43 4.44 35.01
C ASN A 1194 54.73 4.95 35.68
N GLU A 1195 54.62 5.71 36.78
CA GLU A 1195 55.80 6.27 37.47
C GLU A 1195 56.72 5.22 38.07
N HIS A 1196 56.19 4.08 38.49
CA HIS A 1196 56.93 3.03 39.21
C HIS A 1196 56.91 1.68 38.48
N TRP A 1197 56.64 1.65 37.18
CA TRP A 1197 56.49 0.40 36.44
C TRP A 1197 57.75 -0.46 36.51
N HIS A 1198 58.91 0.15 36.29
CA HIS A 1198 60.21 -0.53 36.30
C HIS A 1198 60.70 -0.93 37.70
N ASP A 1199 60.14 -0.32 38.74
CA ASP A 1199 60.46 -0.66 40.13
C ASP A 1199 59.68 -1.89 40.62
N ARG A 1200 58.65 -2.33 39.90
CA ARG A 1200 57.75 -3.41 40.33
C ARG A 1200 58.39 -4.79 40.18
N PRO A 1201 58.24 -5.68 41.18
CA PRO A 1201 58.68 -7.07 41.05
C PRO A 1201 57.86 -7.76 39.97
N ARG A 1202 58.49 -8.65 39.18
CA ARG A 1202 57.78 -9.38 38.12
C ARG A 1202 56.49 -10.03 38.65
N PRO A 1203 55.35 -9.89 37.96
CA PRO A 1203 54.10 -10.50 38.38
C PRO A 1203 54.22 -12.04 38.32
N ARG A 1204 53.32 -12.75 39.00
CA ARG A 1204 53.29 -14.21 38.96
C ARG A 1204 53.01 -14.72 37.53
N PRO A 1205 53.49 -15.92 37.15
CA PRO A 1205 53.29 -16.47 35.81
C PRO A 1205 51.86 -16.46 35.29
N GLU A 1206 50.89 -16.65 36.19
CA GLU A 1206 49.46 -16.67 35.86
C GLU A 1206 48.89 -15.27 35.54
N LEU A 1207 49.66 -14.20 35.75
CA LEU A 1207 49.26 -12.82 35.47
C LEU A 1207 50.02 -12.21 34.28
N PHE A 1208 51.02 -12.89 33.70
CA PHE A 1208 51.85 -12.32 32.62
C PHE A 1208 51.04 -11.91 31.39
N TYR A 1209 50.04 -12.70 30.98
CA TYR A 1209 49.23 -12.39 29.80
C TYR A 1209 48.30 -11.17 29.96
N LEU A 1210 48.21 -10.59 31.17
CA LEU A 1210 47.31 -9.47 31.49
C LEU A 1210 48.05 -8.15 31.79
N VAL A 1211 49.36 -8.18 32.07
CA VAL A 1211 50.09 -7.00 32.61
C VAL A 1211 51.48 -6.81 32.00
N ASP A 1212 51.78 -7.37 30.83
CA ASP A 1212 53.12 -7.27 30.21
C ASP A 1212 53.44 -5.86 29.69
N ASP A 1213 52.43 -5.11 29.25
CA ASP A 1213 52.50 -3.68 28.92
C ASP A 1213 51.37 -2.91 29.65
N PRO A 1214 51.70 -1.97 30.55
CA PRO A 1214 50.69 -1.19 31.28
C PRO A 1214 49.85 -0.32 30.35
N GLN A 1215 50.42 0.18 29.24
CA GLN A 1215 49.70 0.99 28.26
C GLN A 1215 48.57 0.17 27.62
N GLU A 1216 48.91 -1.00 27.08
CA GLU A 1216 47.95 -1.91 26.46
C GLU A 1216 46.93 -2.44 27.48
N CYS A 1217 47.39 -2.78 28.69
CA CYS A 1217 46.54 -3.23 29.79
C CYS A 1217 45.44 -2.21 30.12
N PHE A 1218 45.80 -0.94 30.38
CA PHE A 1218 44.83 0.07 30.80
C PHE A 1218 43.88 0.51 29.69
N LEU A 1219 44.35 0.61 28.45
CA LEU A 1219 43.49 1.00 27.32
C LEU A 1219 42.52 -0.11 26.92
N ASN A 1220 42.92 -1.39 27.07
CA ASN A 1220 42.01 -2.51 26.84
C ASN A 1220 40.98 -2.68 27.97
N LEU A 1221 41.37 -2.44 29.23
CA LEU A 1221 40.46 -2.51 30.38
C LEU A 1221 39.49 -1.32 30.42
N PHE A 1222 39.94 -0.13 30.01
CA PHE A 1222 39.19 1.12 30.09
C PHE A 1222 39.11 1.86 28.73
N PRO A 1223 38.56 1.23 27.68
CA PRO A 1223 38.61 1.75 26.31
C PRO A 1223 37.85 3.07 26.10
N ASN A 1224 37.00 3.47 27.06
CA ASN A 1224 36.22 4.71 27.00
C ASN A 1224 36.77 5.83 27.89
N LEU A 1225 37.79 5.56 28.72
CA LEU A 1225 38.28 6.52 29.71
C LEU A 1225 38.94 7.73 29.04
N SER A 1226 39.72 7.52 27.99
CA SER A 1226 40.36 8.60 27.23
C SER A 1226 39.33 9.58 26.65
N VAL A 1227 38.21 9.08 26.12
CA VAL A 1227 37.12 9.91 25.58
C VAL A 1227 36.38 10.67 26.68
N GLU A 1228 36.12 10.05 27.81
CA GLU A 1228 35.44 10.73 28.92
C GLU A 1228 36.30 11.86 29.49
N VAL A 1229 37.60 11.62 29.68
CA VAL A 1229 38.56 12.66 30.08
C VAL A 1229 38.60 13.78 29.05
N HIS A 1230 38.70 13.44 27.76
CA HIS A 1230 38.73 14.42 26.68
C HIS A 1230 37.46 15.27 26.63
N ARG A 1231 36.28 14.67 26.80
CA ARG A 1231 35.00 15.38 26.85
C ARG A 1231 34.91 16.36 28.01
N ILE A 1232 35.41 15.99 29.19
CA ILE A 1232 35.37 16.85 30.38
C ILE A 1232 36.37 17.99 30.22
N VAL A 1233 37.62 17.69 29.83
CA VAL A 1233 38.69 18.70 29.74
C VAL A 1233 38.42 19.73 28.64
N ARG A 1234 37.87 19.33 27.48
CA ARG A 1234 37.51 20.28 26.40
C ARG A 1234 36.47 21.33 26.83
N SER A 1235 35.66 21.02 27.83
CA SER A 1235 34.56 21.86 28.32
C SER A 1235 34.95 22.83 29.44
N CYS A 1236 36.21 22.80 29.90
CA CYS A 1236 36.70 23.65 30.99
C CYS A 1236 38.05 24.29 30.65
N ASP A 1237 38.59 25.06 31.59
CA ASP A 1237 39.86 25.78 31.49
C ASP A 1237 41.10 24.85 31.53
N TRP A 1238 40.93 23.57 31.88
CA TRP A 1238 42.06 22.63 31.95
C TRP A 1238 42.72 22.37 30.60
N LYS A 1239 42.00 22.56 29.48
CA LYS A 1239 42.57 22.46 28.13
C LYS A 1239 43.68 23.47 27.86
N GLU A 1240 43.74 24.56 28.62
CA GLU A 1240 44.74 25.62 28.47
C GLU A 1240 46.00 25.39 29.30
N ARG A 1241 46.02 24.37 30.16
CA ARG A 1241 47.17 24.08 31.02
C ARG A 1241 48.39 23.67 30.19
N PRO A 1242 49.60 24.20 30.46
CA PRO A 1242 50.78 23.97 29.63
C PRO A 1242 51.12 22.50 29.36
N ASP A 1243 50.85 21.61 30.31
CA ASP A 1243 51.15 20.18 30.26
C ASP A 1243 50.01 19.31 29.68
N LEU A 1244 48.83 19.91 29.47
CA LEU A 1244 47.66 19.28 28.86
C LEU A 1244 47.35 19.85 27.47
N LYS A 1245 47.81 21.08 27.18
CA LYS A 1245 47.51 21.84 25.96
C LYS A 1245 47.70 21.01 24.69
N GLU A 1246 48.83 20.29 24.55
CA GLU A 1246 49.14 19.47 23.37
C GLU A 1246 48.05 18.45 23.00
N TYR A 1247 47.28 17.96 23.98
CA TYR A 1247 46.23 16.95 23.81
C TYR A 1247 44.82 17.53 23.61
N PHE A 1248 44.63 18.84 23.84
CA PHE A 1248 43.28 19.45 23.86
C PHE A 1248 43.15 20.78 23.09
N MET A 1249 44.25 21.44 22.71
CA MET A 1249 44.28 22.71 21.95
C MET A 1249 45.50 22.80 21.06
#